data_AF-A0A6L6XNM0-F1
#
_entry.id   AF-A0A6L6XNM0-F1
#
_cell.length_a   1.000
_cell.length_b   1.000
_cell.length_c   1.000
_cell.angle_alpha   90.00
_cell.angle_beta   90.00
_cell.angle_gamma   90.00
#
_symmetry.space_group_name_H-M   'P 1'
#
loop_
_entity.id
_entity.type
_entity.pdbx_description
1 polymer ?
#
loop_
_entity_poly.entity_id
_entity_poly.type
_entity_poly.pdbx_seq_one_letter_code
_entity_poly.pdbx_strand_id
1 'polypeptide(L)'
;MGRPLTGRIRPVATGWSADLPEATGSTRRARATFPGRDHAEAWLKDALAARRAGRPILRKPEWLAARTAATAGDTTEAPTSGTPHESTGDGAGTVSFRAAAEALLHERFTLSRRAGPDREVEQRRQADHLARYFEQRDLTPGTLTRAGYLDILCQWAGTIRGPLNRRQDPAAGGQLIGYAADVLRDHRRLLDDVLGYAWHVLDQPQLLRPDTVPTPTTQRPRKTPKRALTLAETAALAAELHAVHQFVVWLLRTTGLRISEGFGLHVGDVHPVPDGSGRGLLVVARQGGRMFLDRDVDGTITKKHEVGRTKTDQSVRLVPIPVALMALIQLVIEVFHTGPDGAVDPDARLIPDLTGAGSGQGSFGRGFATAAERAGLDVSSDLVDGCELPIPHDLRKAVGTEMAVADLPAWVRMRHLGHLAGTDVHHRHYLLDDPAAAPLLQVADALQGAIDAELPPSVAARLVVPTAVRCTTGNQPALAARADQIDAQLLEAGWLITPADAGTDLLDAEQVAAYLGLSVITARRYLRDGTLPSRPLPGGRADQRCAALADVEALRAALSAGTTMAELAEELGYGVSNLHQAAHRLGLPLERRGNITLVPEQTRAGLTAWVSRRRRLEADGYTHDQAAARLGVPVQTVRRLVTTGLLTALPTGTGERAYVTRSSVDRADLTAARGRRKRRTTARCNAA
;
A
#
# COMPACT_ATOMS: atom_id res chain seq x y z
N MET A 1 -38.12 37.73 -10.04
CA MET A 1 -38.37 36.72 -8.99
C MET A 1 -37.91 37.27 -7.65
N GLY A 2 -38.79 37.36 -6.64
CA GLY A 2 -38.45 37.94 -5.33
C GLY A 2 -37.48 37.07 -4.54
N ARG A 3 -36.54 37.68 -3.81
CA ARG A 3 -35.62 36.96 -2.90
C ARG A 3 -36.42 36.09 -1.91
N PRO A 4 -36.03 34.82 -1.67
CA PRO A 4 -36.72 33.99 -0.70
C PRO A 4 -36.68 34.63 0.68
N LEU A 5 -37.81 34.59 1.39
CA LEU A 5 -37.96 35.14 2.73
C LEU A 5 -37.08 34.32 3.71
N THR A 6 -35.89 34.81 4.04
CA THR A 6 -34.96 34.14 4.95
C THR A 6 -34.92 34.82 6.32
N GLY A 7 -35.08 34.02 7.37
CA GLY A 7 -34.83 34.44 8.74
C GLY A 7 -33.34 34.37 9.09
N ARG A 8 -32.96 35.02 10.19
CA ARG A 8 -31.61 34.96 10.74
C ARG A 8 -31.67 34.49 12.18
N ILE A 9 -30.70 33.67 12.57
CA ILE A 9 -30.47 33.25 13.95
C ILE A 9 -29.04 33.62 14.31
N ARG A 10 -28.86 34.29 15.46
CA ARG A 10 -27.53 34.70 15.94
C ARG A 10 -27.41 34.59 17.46
N PRO A 11 -26.23 34.25 17.99
CA PRO A 11 -25.99 34.32 19.42
C PRO A 11 -26.03 35.77 19.91
N VAL A 12 -26.55 35.98 21.11
CA VAL A 12 -26.58 37.27 21.83
C VAL A 12 -26.22 37.03 23.29
N ALA A 13 -25.88 38.08 24.05
CA ALA A 13 -25.39 37.95 25.43
C ALA A 13 -26.29 37.11 26.36
N THR A 14 -27.61 37.10 26.13
CA THR A 14 -28.61 36.41 26.95
C THR A 14 -29.21 35.16 26.29
N GLY A 15 -28.60 34.66 25.21
CA GLY A 15 -29.05 33.44 24.51
C GLY A 15 -28.94 33.54 22.99
N TRP A 16 -30.03 33.24 22.29
CA TRP A 16 -30.12 33.21 20.84
C TRP A 16 -31.25 34.12 20.35
N SER A 17 -30.94 35.01 19.41
CA SER A 17 -31.94 35.88 18.78
C SER A 17 -32.30 35.32 17.41
N ALA A 18 -33.61 35.18 17.15
CA ALA A 18 -34.16 34.90 15.84
C ALA A 18 -34.91 36.12 15.31
N ASP A 19 -34.75 36.42 14.02
CA ASP A 19 -35.49 37.50 13.37
C ASP A 19 -35.92 37.17 11.93
N LEU A 20 -37.10 37.66 11.56
CA LEU A 20 -37.73 37.47 10.25
C LEU A 20 -38.40 38.77 9.79
N PRO A 21 -38.28 39.20 8.51
CA PRO A 21 -39.03 40.35 8.01
C PRO A 21 -40.53 40.22 8.25
N GLU A 22 -41.18 41.33 8.61
CA GLU A 22 -42.63 41.36 8.83
C GLU A 22 -43.42 41.21 7.52
N ALA A 23 -42.83 41.56 6.38
CA ALA A 23 -43.36 41.30 5.06
C ALA A 23 -42.21 41.14 4.04
N THR A 24 -42.49 40.54 2.89
CA THR A 24 -41.53 40.48 1.78
C THR A 24 -41.15 41.90 1.37
N GLY A 25 -39.88 42.26 1.50
CA GLY A 25 -39.38 43.62 1.23
C GLY A 25 -39.50 44.61 2.40
N SER A 26 -40.03 44.20 3.55
CA SER A 26 -40.10 45.07 4.74
C SER A 26 -38.74 45.21 5.44
N THR A 27 -38.44 46.43 5.88
CA THR A 27 -37.30 46.73 6.76
C THR A 27 -37.60 46.40 8.23
N ARG A 28 -38.88 46.29 8.60
CA ARG A 28 -39.30 45.88 9.95
C ARG A 28 -39.19 44.36 10.08
N ARG A 29 -38.62 43.91 11.19
CA ARG A 29 -38.36 42.49 11.45
C ARG A 29 -38.96 42.10 12.79
N ALA A 30 -39.77 41.05 12.79
CA ALA A 30 -40.18 40.39 14.02
C ALA A 30 -38.92 39.74 14.62
N ARG A 31 -38.58 40.09 15.86
CA ARG A 31 -37.41 39.60 16.57
C ARG A 31 -37.82 39.02 17.93
N ALA A 32 -37.25 37.88 18.28
CA ALA A 32 -37.39 37.28 19.61
C ALA A 32 -36.05 36.72 20.09
N THR A 33 -35.86 36.65 21.41
CA THR A 33 -34.66 36.11 22.06
C THR A 33 -35.03 34.92 22.95
N PHE A 34 -34.29 33.83 22.82
CA PHE A 34 -34.53 32.55 23.46
C PHE A 34 -33.29 32.08 24.24
N PRO A 35 -33.44 31.35 25.35
CA PRO A 35 -32.31 30.85 26.13
C PRO A 35 -31.49 29.79 25.37
N GLY A 36 -32.11 29.01 24.48
CA GLY A 36 -31.46 27.96 23.68
C GLY A 36 -31.67 28.14 22.18
N ARG A 37 -30.72 27.62 21.39
CA ARG A 37 -30.76 27.67 19.91
C ARG A 37 -31.97 26.95 19.35
N ASP A 38 -32.35 25.81 19.92
CA ASP A 38 -33.48 25.00 19.45
C ASP A 38 -34.82 25.75 19.55
N HIS A 39 -35.00 26.54 20.61
CA HIS A 39 -36.18 27.40 20.75
C HIS A 39 -36.20 28.54 19.72
N ALA A 40 -35.03 29.10 19.39
CA ALA A 40 -34.91 30.12 18.34
C ALA A 40 -35.17 29.54 16.94
N GLU A 41 -34.70 28.32 16.67
CA GLU A 41 -34.95 27.58 15.43
C GLU A 41 -36.43 27.19 15.30
N ALA A 42 -37.04 26.69 16.38
CA ALA A 42 -38.46 26.34 16.42
C ALA A 42 -39.35 27.56 16.19
N TRP A 43 -39.09 28.67 16.87
CA TRP A 43 -39.84 29.91 16.65
C TRP A 43 -39.66 30.42 15.22
N LEU A 44 -38.44 30.36 14.66
CA LEU A 44 -38.21 30.82 13.30
C LEU A 44 -38.93 29.94 12.27
N LYS A 45 -38.96 28.63 12.47
CA LYS A 45 -39.72 27.67 11.65
C LYS A 45 -41.21 28.01 11.67
N ASP A 46 -41.78 28.22 12.85
CA ASP A 46 -43.20 28.54 13.02
C ASP A 46 -43.53 29.93 12.46
N ALA A 47 -42.63 30.91 12.61
CA ALA A 47 -42.76 32.24 12.02
C ALA A 47 -42.74 32.19 10.48
N LEU A 48 -41.86 31.37 9.89
CA LEU A 48 -41.81 31.15 8.44
C LEU A 48 -43.08 30.44 7.95
N ALA A 49 -43.56 29.42 8.68
CA ALA A 49 -44.79 28.71 8.35
C ALA A 49 -46.02 29.62 8.46
N ALA A 50 -46.12 30.45 9.51
CA ALA A 50 -47.15 31.46 9.66
C ALA A 50 -47.14 32.44 8.48
N ARG A 51 -45.96 32.91 8.07
CA ARG A 51 -45.81 33.81 6.91
C ARG A 51 -46.21 33.18 5.58
N ARG A 52 -45.80 31.94 5.33
CA ARG A 52 -46.23 31.20 4.13
C ARG A 52 -47.74 31.00 4.09
N ALA A 53 -48.36 30.86 5.27
CA ALA A 53 -49.81 30.71 5.42
C ALA A 53 -50.58 32.05 5.54
N GLY A 54 -49.93 33.21 5.37
CA GLY A 54 -50.59 34.52 5.51
C GLY A 54 -51.02 34.88 6.94
N ARG A 55 -50.57 34.15 7.95
CA ARG A 55 -50.87 34.37 9.37
C ARG A 55 -49.87 35.35 10.03
N PRO A 56 -50.28 36.09 11.07
CA PRO A 56 -49.35 36.94 11.82
C PRO A 56 -48.29 36.08 12.54
N ILE A 57 -47.06 36.60 12.62
CA ILE A 57 -46.00 35.98 13.42
C ILE A 57 -46.32 36.23 14.90
N LEU A 58 -46.48 35.16 15.67
CA LEU A 58 -46.70 35.25 17.12
C LEU A 58 -45.46 35.80 17.83
N ARG A 59 -45.70 36.70 18.80
CA ARG A 59 -44.63 37.16 19.69
C ARG A 59 -44.22 36.02 20.63
N LYS A 60 -43.00 36.06 21.16
CA LYS A 60 -42.45 34.98 22.02
C LYS A 60 -43.42 34.49 23.11
N PRO A 61 -44.10 35.35 23.91
CA PRO A 61 -45.00 34.88 24.95
C PRO A 61 -46.21 34.10 24.39
N GLU A 62 -46.80 34.61 23.31
CA GLU A 62 -47.95 34.00 22.63
C GLU A 62 -47.55 32.68 21.96
N TRP A 63 -46.37 32.63 21.34
CA TRP A 63 -45.83 31.44 20.72
C TRP A 63 -45.55 30.34 21.75
N LEU A 64 -44.99 30.69 22.91
CA LEU A 64 -44.79 29.73 24.00
C LEU A 64 -46.12 29.19 24.53
N ALA A 65 -47.11 30.07 24.77
CA ALA A 65 -48.44 29.67 25.21
C ALA A 65 -49.13 28.73 24.20
N ALA A 66 -49.05 29.04 22.90
CA ALA A 66 -49.61 28.22 21.84
C ALA A 66 -48.96 26.83 21.76
N ARG A 67 -47.64 26.73 21.93
CA ARG A 67 -46.95 25.44 21.97
C ARG A 67 -47.29 24.63 23.22
N THR A 68 -47.37 25.26 24.39
CA THR A 68 -47.74 24.55 25.62
C THR A 68 -49.18 24.02 25.54
N ALA A 69 -50.10 24.78 24.94
CA ALA A 69 -51.47 24.33 24.70
C ALA A 69 -51.57 23.19 23.66
N ALA A 70 -50.76 23.24 22.59
CA ALA A 70 -50.72 22.18 21.59
C ALA A 70 -50.17 20.85 22.17
N THR A 71 -49.15 20.90 23.04
CA THR A 71 -48.61 19.71 23.70
C THR A 71 -49.59 19.13 24.73
N ALA A 72 -50.48 19.93 25.30
CA ALA A 72 -51.50 19.48 26.25
C ALA A 72 -52.75 18.88 25.60
N GLY A 73 -52.97 19.11 24.29
CA GLY A 73 -54.15 18.67 23.55
C GLY A 73 -54.00 17.34 22.80
N ASP A 74 -52.81 16.72 22.79
CA ASP A 74 -52.49 15.55 21.96
C ASP A 74 -52.59 14.21 22.72
N THR A 75 -53.29 14.18 23.87
CA THR A 75 -53.40 13.02 24.77
C THR A 75 -54.79 12.39 24.78
N THR A 76 -55.51 12.35 23.66
CA THR A 76 -56.85 11.74 23.63
C THR A 76 -57.15 10.98 22.34
N GLU A 77 -56.46 9.87 22.11
CA GLU A 77 -56.99 8.74 21.32
C GLU A 77 -56.56 7.41 21.95
N ALA A 78 -57.55 6.63 22.37
CA ALA A 78 -57.39 5.32 22.98
C ALA A 78 -57.44 4.21 21.92
N PRO A 79 -56.62 3.15 22.02
CA PRO A 79 -56.97 1.85 21.50
C PRO A 79 -57.60 0.99 22.60
N THR A 80 -58.74 0.40 22.24
CA THR A 80 -59.53 -0.56 23.00
C THR A 80 -58.80 -1.87 23.29
N SER A 81 -59.02 -2.35 24.52
CA SER A 81 -59.11 -3.74 24.98
C SER A 81 -57.88 -4.65 24.86
N GLY A 82 -57.25 -4.88 26.02
CA GLY A 82 -56.39 -6.04 26.28
C GLY A 82 -56.03 -6.15 27.77
N THR A 83 -56.91 -6.82 28.54
CA THR A 83 -56.70 -7.45 29.87
C THR A 83 -56.08 -6.65 31.03
N PRO A 84 -56.69 -6.65 32.23
CA PRO A 84 -56.24 -5.86 33.36
C PRO A 84 -55.02 -6.51 34.02
N HIS A 85 -53.83 -5.90 33.86
CA HIS A 85 -52.76 -6.10 34.81
C HIS A 85 -52.87 -5.03 35.89
N GLU A 86 -53.05 -5.51 37.12
CA GLU A 86 -53.08 -4.74 38.36
C GLU A 86 -51.99 -3.68 38.40
N SER A 87 -52.41 -2.42 38.55
CA SER A 87 -51.55 -1.32 38.92
C SER A 87 -51.19 -1.44 40.40
N THR A 88 -49.99 -1.95 40.68
CA THR A 88 -49.24 -1.56 41.86
C THR A 88 -48.48 -0.28 41.56
N GLY A 89 -48.62 0.72 42.44
CA GLY A 89 -48.10 2.07 42.26
C GLY A 89 -46.57 2.21 42.26
N ASP A 90 -46.15 3.40 41.81
CA ASP A 90 -44.94 4.14 42.17
C ASP A 90 -43.60 3.37 42.22
N GLY A 91 -42.93 3.38 41.08
CA GLY A 91 -41.48 3.33 41.00
C GLY A 91 -41.06 3.85 39.64
N ALA A 92 -40.53 5.07 39.55
CA ALA A 92 -39.80 5.52 38.36
C ALA A 92 -38.65 4.53 38.15
N GLY A 93 -38.84 3.59 37.21
CA GLY A 93 -37.90 2.50 36.98
C GLY A 93 -36.53 3.08 36.67
N THR A 94 -35.51 2.65 37.40
CA THR A 94 -34.14 3.08 37.16
C THR A 94 -33.72 2.63 35.76
N VAL A 95 -33.43 3.58 34.87
CA VAL A 95 -33.04 3.28 33.48
C VAL A 95 -31.56 2.91 33.45
N SER A 96 -31.21 1.83 32.77
CA SER A 96 -29.79 1.44 32.61
C SER A 96 -29.04 2.43 31.72
N PHE A 97 -27.73 2.57 31.92
CA PHE A 97 -26.89 3.41 31.05
C PHE A 97 -26.98 2.97 29.58
N ARG A 98 -27.01 1.66 29.33
CA ARG A 98 -27.17 1.07 28.00
C ARG A 98 -28.44 1.56 27.31
N ALA A 99 -29.58 1.46 27.99
CA ALA A 99 -30.87 1.88 27.43
C ALA A 99 -30.89 3.38 27.12
N ALA A 100 -30.38 4.22 28.04
CA ALA A 100 -30.27 5.67 27.80
C ALA A 100 -29.35 5.99 26.61
N ALA A 101 -28.21 5.30 26.50
CA ALA A 101 -27.29 5.50 25.38
C ALA A 101 -27.87 5.04 24.04
N GLU A 102 -28.55 3.89 24.00
CA GLU A 102 -29.20 3.39 22.78
C GLU A 102 -30.30 4.34 22.31
N ALA A 103 -31.13 4.85 23.22
CA ALA A 103 -32.17 5.83 22.91
C ALA A 103 -31.56 7.14 22.34
N LEU A 104 -30.55 7.70 23.02
CA LEU A 104 -29.85 8.89 22.54
C LEU A 104 -29.24 8.67 21.15
N LEU A 105 -28.53 7.56 20.95
CA LEU A 105 -27.87 7.26 19.68
C LEU A 105 -28.89 7.03 18.56
N HIS A 106 -30.02 6.37 18.86
CA HIS A 106 -31.12 6.20 17.91
C HIS A 106 -31.71 7.56 17.50
N GLU A 107 -32.04 8.43 18.45
CA GLU A 107 -32.58 9.75 18.16
C GLU A 107 -31.58 10.61 17.37
N ARG A 108 -30.30 10.57 17.75
CA ARG A 108 -29.23 11.37 17.12
C ARG A 108 -28.92 10.91 15.70
N PHE A 109 -28.68 9.62 15.50
CA PHE A 109 -28.17 9.09 14.24
C PHE A 109 -29.24 8.56 13.31
N THR A 110 -30.33 7.99 13.85
CA THR A 110 -31.42 7.41 13.04
C THR A 110 -32.49 8.47 12.74
N LEU A 111 -33.06 9.09 13.78
CA LEU A 111 -34.16 10.06 13.59
C LEU A 111 -33.65 11.41 13.08
N SER A 112 -32.63 11.97 13.73
CA SER A 112 -32.10 13.30 13.39
C SER A 112 -31.09 13.29 12.25
N ARG A 113 -30.63 12.10 11.81
CA ARG A 113 -29.57 11.91 10.80
C ARG A 113 -28.34 12.78 11.03
N ARG A 114 -27.96 13.01 12.30
CA ARG A 114 -26.82 13.86 12.67
C ARG A 114 -25.53 13.05 12.61
N ALA A 115 -24.57 13.54 11.80
CA ALA A 115 -23.26 12.93 11.57
C ALA A 115 -23.29 11.55 10.86
N GLY A 116 -22.14 11.10 10.38
CA GLY A 116 -22.04 9.90 9.54
C GLY A 116 -22.01 8.57 10.31
N PRO A 117 -22.26 7.43 9.64
CA PRO A 117 -22.33 6.09 10.25
C PRO A 117 -21.04 5.65 10.94
N ASP A 118 -19.86 6.06 10.43
CA ASP A 118 -18.57 5.83 11.09
C ASP A 118 -18.57 6.37 12.54
N ARG A 119 -19.15 7.56 12.75
CA ARG A 119 -19.25 8.18 14.08
C ARG A 119 -20.27 7.47 14.96
N GLU A 120 -21.36 6.99 14.37
CA GLU A 120 -22.35 6.19 15.11
C GLU A 120 -21.73 4.92 15.64
N VAL A 121 -21.02 4.17 14.81
CA VAL A 121 -20.37 2.91 15.23
C VAL A 121 -19.33 3.17 16.31
N GLU A 122 -18.52 4.22 16.17
CA GLU A 122 -17.53 4.57 17.20
C GLU A 122 -18.19 4.97 18.52
N GLN A 123 -19.22 5.84 18.50
CA GLN A 123 -19.93 6.24 19.70
C GLN A 123 -20.70 5.07 20.33
N ARG A 124 -21.25 4.15 19.53
CA ARG A 124 -21.91 2.93 20.02
C ARG A 124 -20.91 2.01 20.71
N ARG A 125 -19.75 1.75 20.10
CA ARG A 125 -18.67 0.97 20.72
C ARG A 125 -18.21 1.59 22.05
N GLN A 126 -18.10 2.91 22.10
CA GLN A 126 -17.70 3.61 23.31
C GLN A 126 -18.80 3.57 24.39
N ALA A 127 -20.07 3.75 23.99
CA ALA A 127 -21.22 3.61 24.87
C ALA A 127 -21.34 2.19 25.43
N ASP A 128 -21.08 1.15 24.62
CA ASP A 128 -21.04 -0.24 25.06
C ASP A 128 -19.94 -0.50 26.10
N HIS A 129 -18.77 0.12 25.93
CA HIS A 129 -17.69 0.01 26.91
C HIS A 129 -18.07 0.67 28.23
N LEU A 130 -18.71 1.84 28.19
CA LEU A 130 -19.25 2.50 29.38
C LEU A 130 -20.41 1.71 30.01
N ALA A 131 -21.32 1.16 29.22
CA ALA A 131 -22.42 0.34 29.71
C ALA A 131 -21.92 -0.85 30.54
N ARG A 132 -20.91 -1.58 30.03
CA ARG A 132 -20.27 -2.67 30.79
C ARG A 132 -19.64 -2.18 32.10
N TYR A 133 -19.04 -0.99 32.11
CA TYR A 133 -18.49 -0.40 33.33
C TYR A 133 -19.57 -0.11 34.37
N PHE A 134 -20.70 0.45 33.93
CA PHE A 134 -21.85 0.74 34.79
C PHE A 134 -22.47 -0.56 35.33
N GLU A 135 -22.72 -1.54 34.45
CA GLU A 135 -23.26 -2.86 34.80
C GLU A 135 -22.38 -3.58 35.84
N GLN A 136 -21.06 -3.59 35.67
CA GLN A 136 -20.13 -4.22 36.60
C GLN A 136 -20.07 -3.57 37.99
N ARG A 137 -20.54 -2.33 38.12
CA ARG A 137 -20.51 -1.55 39.37
C ARG A 137 -21.89 -1.26 39.92
N ASP A 138 -22.93 -1.85 39.33
CA ASP A 138 -24.33 -1.59 39.67
C ASP A 138 -24.67 -0.08 39.64
N LEU A 139 -24.12 0.63 38.65
CA LEU A 139 -24.34 2.05 38.44
C LEU A 139 -25.40 2.29 37.37
N THR A 140 -26.15 3.38 37.54
CA THR A 140 -27.10 3.91 36.56
C THR A 140 -26.90 5.42 36.43
N PRO A 141 -27.46 6.07 35.39
CA PRO A 141 -27.47 7.53 35.32
C PRO A 141 -28.08 8.20 36.56
N GLY A 142 -29.06 7.55 37.20
CA GLY A 142 -29.73 8.03 38.41
C GLY A 142 -28.94 7.81 39.71
N THR A 143 -27.98 6.88 39.71
CA THR A 143 -27.18 6.53 40.91
C THR A 143 -25.72 6.98 40.83
N LEU A 144 -25.26 7.47 39.67
CA LEU A 144 -23.89 7.94 39.51
C LEU A 144 -23.63 9.18 40.39
N THR A 145 -22.62 9.09 41.24
CA THR A 145 -22.20 10.20 42.11
C THR A 145 -21.09 11.03 41.45
N ARG A 146 -20.85 12.23 41.99
CA ARG A 146 -19.70 13.06 41.59
C ARG A 146 -18.36 12.32 41.66
N ALA A 147 -18.17 11.48 42.68
CA ALA A 147 -16.95 10.69 42.86
C ALA A 147 -16.80 9.60 41.79
N GLY A 148 -17.89 8.87 41.48
CA GLY A 148 -17.89 7.86 40.41
C GLY A 148 -17.65 8.46 39.02
N TYR A 149 -18.23 9.63 38.74
CA TYR A 149 -17.96 10.35 37.50
C TYR A 149 -16.49 10.81 37.39
N LEU A 150 -15.90 11.33 38.48
CA LEU A 150 -14.49 11.70 38.51
C LEU A 150 -13.57 10.48 38.33
N ASP A 151 -13.91 9.33 38.92
CA ASP A 151 -13.18 8.05 38.74
C ASP A 151 -13.11 7.66 37.26
N ILE A 152 -14.23 7.73 36.53
CA ILE A 152 -14.26 7.49 35.08
C ILE A 152 -13.29 8.41 34.34
N LEU A 153 -13.33 9.72 34.63
CA LEU A 153 -12.44 10.69 33.98
C LEU A 153 -10.97 10.43 34.31
N CYS A 154 -10.66 10.06 35.55
CA CYS A 154 -9.30 9.72 35.99
C CYS A 154 -8.78 8.44 35.31
N GLN A 155 -9.61 7.42 35.14
CA GLN A 155 -9.24 6.23 34.37
C GLN A 155 -8.94 6.57 32.91
N TRP A 156 -9.77 7.39 32.27
CA TRP A 156 -9.51 7.84 30.91
C TRP A 156 -8.26 8.73 30.80
N ALA A 157 -8.01 9.60 31.77
CA ALA A 157 -6.82 10.44 31.82
C ALA A 157 -5.53 9.66 32.12
N GLY A 158 -5.65 8.41 32.56
CA GLY A 158 -4.51 7.61 33.00
C GLY A 158 -3.90 8.15 34.29
N THR A 159 -4.71 8.68 35.20
CA THR A 159 -4.25 9.04 36.55
C THR A 159 -4.53 7.95 37.56
N ILE A 160 -5.49 7.05 37.28
CA ILE A 160 -5.80 5.87 38.08
C ILE A 160 -6.02 4.64 37.19
N ARG A 161 -5.81 3.45 37.76
CA ARG A 161 -6.01 2.16 37.07
C ARG A 161 -7.45 1.68 37.18
N GLY A 162 -7.96 1.12 36.09
CA GLY A 162 -9.28 0.53 35.98
C GLY A 162 -9.64 0.08 34.55
N PRO A 163 -10.83 -0.50 34.36
CA PRO A 163 -11.24 -1.14 33.11
C PRO A 163 -11.52 -0.17 31.96
N LEU A 164 -11.54 1.14 32.22
CA LEU A 164 -11.71 2.18 31.19
C LEU A 164 -10.39 2.73 30.64
N ASN A 165 -9.24 2.39 31.24
CA ASN A 165 -7.95 2.76 30.68
C ASN A 165 -7.80 2.20 29.25
N ARG A 166 -6.99 2.89 28.45
CA ARG A 166 -6.60 2.38 27.13
C ARG A 166 -5.77 1.10 27.33
N ARG A 167 -6.23 -0.04 26.81
CA ARG A 167 -5.45 -1.29 26.83
C ARG A 167 -4.14 -1.07 26.07
N GLN A 168 -3.02 -1.36 26.71
CA GLN A 168 -1.72 -1.41 26.06
C GLN A 168 -1.34 -2.85 25.69
N ASP A 169 -0.48 -2.93 24.68
CA ASP A 169 0.30 -4.11 24.35
C ASP A 169 1.11 -4.56 25.58
N PRO A 170 1.05 -5.84 26.01
CA PRO A 170 1.83 -6.35 27.14
C PRO A 170 3.33 -6.02 27.07
N ALA A 171 3.87 -5.82 25.87
CA ALA A 171 5.26 -5.44 25.62
C ALA A 171 5.64 -4.04 26.15
N ALA A 172 4.68 -3.15 26.43
CA ALA A 172 4.93 -1.76 26.83
C ALA A 172 5.18 -1.54 28.33
N GLY A 173 5.58 -2.59 29.07
CA GLY A 173 6.06 -2.46 30.46
C GLY A 173 5.01 -2.06 31.50
N GLY A 174 3.71 -2.13 31.17
CA GLY A 174 2.61 -1.93 32.13
C GLY A 174 2.37 -0.48 32.59
N GLN A 175 2.99 0.51 31.93
CA GLN A 175 2.80 1.92 32.26
C GLN A 175 1.37 2.37 31.95
N LEU A 176 0.78 3.12 32.89
CA LEU A 176 -0.61 3.54 32.76
C LEU A 176 -0.69 4.75 31.81
N ILE A 177 -1.16 4.53 30.58
CA ILE A 177 -1.30 5.61 29.58
C ILE A 177 -2.77 6.00 29.38
N GLY A 178 -3.07 7.28 29.62
CA GLY A 178 -4.37 7.88 29.34
C GLY A 178 -4.64 8.14 27.85
N TYR A 179 -5.89 8.46 27.54
CA TYR A 179 -6.27 9.01 26.24
C TYR A 179 -5.61 10.37 26.01
N ALA A 180 -5.44 10.76 24.75
CA ALA A 180 -5.06 12.13 24.41
C ALA A 180 -6.17 13.11 24.84
N ALA A 181 -5.81 14.38 25.12
CA ALA A 181 -6.73 15.35 25.71
C ALA A 181 -7.98 15.62 24.85
N ASP A 182 -7.85 15.56 23.53
CA ASP A 182 -8.96 15.65 22.57
C ASP A 182 -9.88 14.43 22.64
N VAL A 183 -9.31 13.23 22.67
CA VAL A 183 -10.08 11.98 22.80
C VAL A 183 -10.78 11.90 24.16
N LEU A 184 -10.11 12.31 25.25
CA LEU A 184 -10.71 12.41 26.58
C LEU A 184 -11.91 13.37 26.58
N ARG A 185 -11.79 14.51 25.88
CA ARG A 185 -12.87 15.48 25.74
C ARG A 185 -14.05 14.91 24.96
N ASP A 186 -13.79 14.19 23.88
CA ASP A 186 -14.84 13.51 23.10
C ASP A 186 -15.52 12.41 23.92
N HIS A 187 -14.74 11.67 24.70
CA HIS A 187 -15.27 10.63 25.57
C HIS A 187 -16.18 11.20 26.67
N ARG A 188 -15.69 12.25 27.36
CA ARG A 188 -16.46 13.02 28.33
C ARG A 188 -17.75 13.56 27.73
N ARG A 189 -17.68 14.13 26.53
CA ARG A 189 -18.86 14.66 25.84
C ARG A 189 -19.92 13.59 25.61
N LEU A 190 -19.54 12.38 25.20
CA LEU A 190 -20.52 11.29 25.03
C LEU A 190 -21.16 10.92 26.37
N LEU A 191 -20.37 10.80 27.45
CA LEU A 191 -20.89 10.52 28.78
C LEU A 191 -21.87 11.61 29.24
N ASP A 192 -21.50 12.87 29.06
CA ASP A 192 -22.33 14.03 29.41
C ASP A 192 -23.64 14.05 28.58
N ASP A 193 -23.55 13.77 27.28
CA ASP A 193 -24.72 13.68 26.39
C ASP A 193 -25.68 12.57 26.86
N VAL A 194 -25.17 11.38 27.23
CA VAL A 194 -26.00 10.24 27.71
C VAL A 194 -26.64 10.55 29.06
N LEU A 195 -25.88 11.09 30.01
CA LEU A 195 -26.39 11.46 31.33
C LEU A 195 -27.45 12.57 31.22
N GLY A 196 -27.19 13.60 30.42
CA GLY A 196 -28.14 14.67 30.17
C GLY A 196 -29.43 14.16 29.51
N TYR A 197 -29.33 13.21 28.58
CA TYR A 197 -30.50 12.55 28.01
C TYR A 197 -31.30 11.79 29.06
N ALA A 198 -30.63 10.99 29.89
CA ALA A 198 -31.29 10.24 30.96
C ALA A 198 -32.01 11.18 31.95
N TRP A 199 -31.38 12.28 32.36
CA TRP A 199 -31.96 13.20 33.34
C TRP A 199 -33.10 14.06 32.79
N HIS A 200 -32.98 14.53 31.55
CA HIS A 200 -33.92 15.52 31.00
C HIS A 200 -35.00 14.92 30.10
N VAL A 201 -34.75 13.76 29.51
CA VAL A 201 -35.68 13.09 28.58
C VAL A 201 -36.30 11.85 29.20
N LEU A 202 -35.52 11.08 29.98
CA LEU A 202 -35.99 9.84 30.62
C LEU A 202 -36.28 10.02 32.12
N ASP A 203 -36.36 11.27 32.59
CA ASP A 203 -36.73 11.67 33.95
C ASP A 203 -35.96 10.95 35.07
N GLN A 204 -34.68 10.68 34.85
CA GLN A 204 -33.81 10.08 35.89
C GLN A 204 -33.30 11.14 36.88
N PRO A 205 -33.14 10.79 38.17
CA PRO A 205 -32.59 11.71 39.17
C PRO A 205 -31.18 12.22 38.81
N GLN A 206 -30.96 13.53 38.95
CA GLN A 206 -29.65 14.15 38.75
C GLN A 206 -28.90 14.28 40.08
N LEU A 207 -27.96 13.37 40.36
CA LEU A 207 -27.12 13.41 41.57
C LEU A 207 -25.80 14.18 41.42
N LEU A 208 -25.45 14.59 40.19
CA LEU A 208 -24.24 15.36 39.91
C LEU A 208 -24.45 16.37 38.77
N ARG A 209 -23.64 17.42 38.77
CA ARG A 209 -23.56 18.41 37.68
C ARG A 209 -22.23 18.26 36.94
N PRO A 210 -22.19 17.67 35.72
CA PRO A 210 -20.94 17.30 35.06
C PRO A 210 -19.99 18.48 34.84
N ASP A 211 -20.54 19.65 34.52
CA ASP A 211 -19.84 20.93 34.32
C ASP A 211 -19.04 21.38 35.56
N THR A 212 -19.44 20.95 36.76
CA THR A 212 -18.73 21.25 38.02
C THR A 212 -17.59 20.29 38.35
N VAL A 213 -17.38 19.25 37.53
CA VAL A 213 -16.29 18.29 37.70
C VAL A 213 -15.13 18.64 36.76
N PRO A 214 -13.93 18.92 37.28
CA PRO A 214 -12.78 19.26 36.45
C PRO A 214 -12.32 18.05 35.63
N THR A 215 -11.93 18.28 34.37
CA THR A 215 -11.27 17.25 33.56
C THR A 215 -9.83 17.07 34.05
N PRO A 216 -9.40 15.86 34.46
CA PRO A 216 -8.03 15.62 34.84
C PRO A 216 -7.06 15.85 33.67
N THR A 217 -5.86 16.35 33.97
CA THR A 217 -4.79 16.47 32.98
C THR A 217 -4.30 15.09 32.59
N THR A 218 -4.27 14.81 31.28
CA THR A 218 -3.71 13.55 30.77
C THR A 218 -2.21 13.48 31.04
N GLN A 219 -1.73 12.32 31.52
CA GLN A 219 -0.30 12.07 31.72
C GLN A 219 0.43 11.73 30.41
N ARG A 220 -0.30 11.69 29.28
CA ARG A 220 0.30 11.39 27.99
C ARG A 220 1.29 12.51 27.59
N PRO A 221 2.54 12.17 27.21
CA PRO A 221 3.48 13.16 26.71
C PRO A 221 2.87 13.94 25.54
N ARG A 222 3.13 15.25 25.47
CA ARG A 222 2.76 16.05 24.30
C ARG A 222 3.44 15.43 23.09
N LYS A 223 2.70 15.31 21.98
CA LYS A 223 3.27 14.85 20.71
C LYS A 223 4.43 15.78 20.36
N THR A 224 5.56 15.18 20.05
CA THR A 224 6.69 15.86 19.43
C THR A 224 6.20 16.58 18.18
N PRO A 225 6.61 17.84 17.94
CA PRO A 225 6.28 18.53 16.71
C PRO A 225 6.75 17.71 15.50
N LYS A 226 5.99 17.79 14.41
CA LYS A 226 6.33 17.11 13.15
C LYS A 226 6.82 18.14 12.15
N ARG A 227 7.96 17.89 11.51
CA ARG A 227 8.49 18.71 10.43
C ARG A 227 7.72 18.40 9.13
N ALA A 228 7.50 19.42 8.30
CA ALA A 228 6.97 19.24 6.95
C ALA A 228 8.08 18.76 6.01
N LEU A 229 7.77 17.84 5.08
CA LEU A 229 8.71 17.46 4.02
C LEU A 229 8.88 18.62 3.02
N THR A 230 10.14 18.90 2.69
CA THR A 230 10.46 19.77 1.55
C THR A 230 10.05 19.11 0.23
N LEU A 231 10.02 19.86 -0.87
CA LEU A 231 9.73 19.27 -2.18
C LEU A 231 10.88 18.35 -2.62
N ALA A 232 12.13 18.72 -2.31
CA ALA A 232 13.30 17.88 -2.57
C ALA A 232 13.25 16.54 -1.83
N GLU A 233 12.88 16.54 -0.54
CA GLU A 233 12.69 15.30 0.23
C GLU A 233 11.52 14.47 -0.30
N THR A 234 10.47 15.15 -0.76
CA THR A 234 9.34 14.48 -1.42
C THR A 234 9.78 13.79 -2.72
N ALA A 235 10.64 14.43 -3.51
CA ALA A 235 11.20 13.85 -4.73
C ALA A 235 12.10 12.64 -4.43
N ALA A 236 12.95 12.71 -3.40
CA ALA A 236 13.77 11.58 -2.96
C ALA A 236 12.90 10.40 -2.51
N LEU A 237 11.84 10.65 -1.75
CA LEU A 237 10.85 9.63 -1.37
C LEU A 237 10.11 9.07 -2.59
N ALA A 238 9.76 9.91 -3.56
CA ALA A 238 9.06 9.50 -4.77
C ALA A 238 9.91 8.56 -5.65
N ALA A 239 11.23 8.73 -5.72
CA ALA A 239 12.13 7.84 -6.47
C ALA A 239 12.02 6.37 -6.01
N GLU A 240 11.74 6.16 -4.72
CA GLU A 240 11.58 4.85 -4.07
C GLU A 240 10.17 4.27 -4.19
N LEU A 241 9.24 4.98 -4.83
CA LEU A 241 7.85 4.57 -5.07
C LEU A 241 7.62 4.25 -6.54
N HIS A 242 6.72 3.30 -6.82
CA HIS A 242 6.21 3.11 -8.17
C HIS A 242 5.29 4.27 -8.60
N ALA A 243 5.08 4.43 -9.92
CA ALA A 243 4.34 5.53 -10.53
C ALA A 243 3.01 5.89 -9.84
N VAL A 244 2.12 4.91 -9.59
CA VAL A 244 0.82 5.17 -8.92
C VAL A 244 0.98 5.77 -7.52
N HIS A 245 1.95 5.32 -6.72
CA HIS A 245 2.17 5.87 -5.39
C HIS A 245 2.88 7.23 -5.44
N GLN A 246 3.79 7.45 -6.40
CA GLN A 246 4.35 8.78 -6.65
C GLN A 246 3.25 9.78 -6.99
N PHE A 247 2.30 9.40 -7.86
CA PHE A 247 1.14 10.22 -8.17
C PHE A 247 0.35 10.59 -6.91
N VAL A 248 0.10 9.61 -6.03
CA VAL A 248 -0.59 9.88 -4.74
C VAL A 248 0.21 10.86 -3.87
N VAL A 249 1.54 10.70 -3.76
CA VAL A 249 2.39 11.62 -2.99
C VAL A 249 2.27 13.03 -3.54
N TRP A 250 2.50 13.24 -4.84
CA TRP A 250 2.47 14.56 -5.46
C TRP A 250 1.09 15.19 -5.38
N LEU A 251 0.02 14.40 -5.63
CA LEU A 251 -1.34 14.85 -5.48
C LEU A 251 -1.57 15.39 -4.07
N LEU A 252 -1.28 14.61 -3.02
CA LEU A 252 -1.49 15.05 -1.63
C LEU A 252 -0.57 16.21 -1.23
N ARG A 253 0.68 16.20 -1.69
CA ARG A 253 1.71 17.18 -1.34
C ARG A 253 1.51 18.53 -2.00
N THR A 254 0.79 18.61 -3.12
CA THR A 254 0.54 19.88 -3.83
C THR A 254 -0.89 20.40 -3.61
N THR A 255 -1.87 19.52 -3.38
CA THR A 255 -3.28 19.93 -3.17
C THR A 255 -3.67 20.07 -1.71
N GLY A 256 -2.86 19.51 -0.81
CA GLY A 256 -3.18 19.38 0.59
C GLY A 256 -4.47 18.59 0.85
N LEU A 257 -4.90 17.71 -0.06
CA LEU A 257 -6.11 16.89 0.14
C LEU A 257 -5.97 15.95 1.33
N ARG A 258 -7.10 15.58 1.95
CA ARG A 258 -7.09 14.41 2.83
C ARG A 258 -6.84 13.18 1.95
N ILE A 259 -6.16 12.17 2.49
CA ILE A 259 -5.91 10.93 1.76
C ILE A 259 -7.20 10.33 1.17
N SER A 260 -8.32 10.36 1.91
CA SER A 260 -9.62 9.90 1.42
C SER A 260 -10.24 10.78 0.35
N GLU A 261 -9.96 12.07 0.34
CA GLU A 261 -10.40 12.97 -0.74
C GLU A 261 -9.63 12.66 -2.03
N GLY A 262 -8.30 12.50 -1.96
CA GLY A 262 -7.47 12.14 -3.12
C GLY A 262 -7.88 10.81 -3.77
N PHE A 263 -8.08 9.77 -2.96
CA PHE A 263 -8.57 8.47 -3.45
C PHE A 263 -10.05 8.45 -3.84
N GLY A 264 -10.79 9.53 -3.59
CA GLY A 264 -12.18 9.70 -4.00
C GLY A 264 -12.35 10.46 -5.32
N LEU A 265 -11.28 11.02 -5.88
CA LEU A 265 -11.33 11.74 -7.16
C LEU A 265 -11.57 10.77 -8.31
N HIS A 266 -12.39 11.19 -9.25
CA HIS A 266 -12.62 10.55 -10.54
C HIS A 266 -11.92 11.31 -11.66
N VAL A 267 -11.75 10.68 -12.82
CA VAL A 267 -11.17 11.34 -14.00
C VAL A 267 -12.00 12.58 -14.39
N GLY A 268 -13.33 12.47 -14.32
CA GLY A 268 -14.25 13.56 -14.60
C GLY A 268 -14.24 14.70 -13.57
N ASP A 269 -13.53 14.55 -12.44
CA ASP A 269 -13.37 15.62 -11.44
C ASP A 269 -12.19 16.56 -11.77
N VAL A 270 -11.45 16.32 -12.86
CA VAL A 270 -10.30 17.11 -13.30
C VAL A 270 -10.71 18.03 -14.46
N HIS A 271 -10.48 19.33 -14.32
CA HIS A 271 -10.79 20.31 -15.36
C HIS A 271 -9.59 21.21 -15.66
N PRO A 272 -9.14 21.34 -16.91
CA PRO A 272 -8.20 22.39 -17.29
C PRO A 272 -8.85 23.76 -17.15
N VAL A 273 -8.07 24.78 -16.80
CA VAL A 273 -8.51 26.18 -16.84
C VAL A 273 -8.46 26.66 -18.30
N PRO A 274 -9.54 27.24 -18.86
CA PRO A 274 -9.64 27.60 -20.26
C PRO A 274 -8.95 28.95 -20.60
N ASP A 275 -7.81 29.23 -19.96
CA ASP A 275 -7.04 30.48 -20.13
C ASP A 275 -5.68 30.27 -20.80
N GLY A 276 -5.39 29.04 -21.22
CA GLY A 276 -4.11 28.66 -21.84
C GLY A 276 -2.93 28.58 -20.89
N SER A 277 -3.12 28.78 -19.58
CA SER A 277 -2.03 28.78 -18.61
C SER A 277 -1.50 27.37 -18.26
N GLY A 278 -2.20 26.32 -18.69
CA GLY A 278 -1.92 24.93 -18.32
C GLY A 278 -2.31 24.55 -16.87
N ARG A 279 -2.96 25.45 -16.13
CA ARG A 279 -3.46 25.17 -14.76
C ARG A 279 -4.66 24.24 -14.82
N GLY A 280 -4.93 23.56 -13.71
CA GLY A 280 -6.11 22.72 -13.54
C GLY A 280 -6.93 23.07 -12.31
N LEU A 281 -8.11 22.47 -12.23
CA LEU A 281 -9.03 22.49 -11.10
C LEU A 281 -9.49 21.07 -10.79
N LEU A 282 -9.52 20.72 -9.51
CA LEU A 282 -10.09 19.48 -9.00
C LEU A 282 -11.41 19.74 -8.29
N VAL A 283 -12.44 18.97 -8.61
CA VAL A 283 -13.73 18.98 -7.90
C VAL A 283 -13.69 17.96 -6.77
N VAL A 284 -13.58 18.43 -5.54
CA VAL A 284 -13.50 17.56 -4.37
C VAL A 284 -14.89 17.43 -3.77
N ALA A 285 -15.59 16.35 -4.08
CA ALA A 285 -16.95 16.08 -3.56
C ALA A 285 -17.11 14.69 -2.91
N ARG A 286 -16.12 13.81 -3.07
CA ARG A 286 -16.22 12.39 -2.73
C ARG A 286 -15.09 11.95 -1.80
N GLN A 287 -15.25 10.78 -1.21
CA GLN A 287 -14.19 10.11 -0.45
C GLN A 287 -14.07 8.65 -0.86
N GLY A 288 -12.84 8.15 -1.00
CA GLY A 288 -12.53 6.80 -1.46
C GLY A 288 -11.27 6.19 -0.84
N GLY A 289 -10.89 5.01 -1.34
CA GLY A 289 -9.62 4.34 -1.04
C GLY A 289 -9.56 3.51 0.24
N ARG A 290 -10.65 3.47 1.01
CA ARG A 290 -10.86 2.59 2.18
C ARG A 290 -12.33 2.16 2.26
N MET A 291 -12.64 1.26 3.19
CA MET A 291 -14.03 0.98 3.54
C MET A 291 -14.64 2.14 4.30
N PHE A 292 -15.81 2.60 3.85
CA PHE A 292 -16.67 3.55 4.52
C PHE A 292 -17.98 2.86 4.91
N LEU A 293 -18.54 3.27 6.03
CA LEU A 293 -19.91 2.93 6.38
C LEU A 293 -20.83 4.02 5.83
N ASP A 294 -21.80 3.61 5.03
CA ASP A 294 -22.85 4.48 4.51
C ASP A 294 -24.22 4.00 4.96
N ARG A 295 -25.18 4.91 5.08
CA ARG A 295 -26.54 4.58 5.48
C ARG A 295 -27.44 4.75 4.28
N ASP A 296 -28.03 3.66 3.83
CA ASP A 296 -28.96 3.64 2.71
C ASP A 296 -30.33 4.22 3.11
N VAL A 297 -31.21 4.39 2.12
CA VAL A 297 -32.49 5.11 2.27
C VAL A 297 -33.41 4.43 3.29
N ASP A 298 -33.32 3.11 3.39
CA ASP A 298 -34.03 2.24 4.34
C ASP A 298 -33.44 2.29 5.77
N GLY A 299 -32.33 3.00 5.97
CA GLY A 299 -31.63 3.11 7.24
C GLY A 299 -30.58 2.03 7.49
N THR A 300 -30.39 1.08 6.56
CA THR A 300 -29.39 0.01 6.66
C THR A 300 -27.98 0.59 6.49
N ILE A 301 -27.02 0.13 7.30
CA ILE A 301 -25.62 0.53 7.17
C ILE A 301 -24.89 -0.44 6.24
N THR A 302 -24.47 0.03 5.08
CA THR A 302 -23.70 -0.73 4.10
C THR A 302 -22.25 -0.30 4.05
N LYS A 303 -21.39 -1.22 3.63
CA LYS A 303 -19.96 -1.01 3.46
C LYS A 303 -19.69 -0.64 2.01
N LYS A 304 -19.18 0.58 1.76
CA LYS A 304 -18.85 1.06 0.42
C LYS A 304 -17.37 1.44 0.36
N HIS A 305 -16.74 1.20 -0.78
CA HIS A 305 -15.36 1.64 -1.04
C HIS A 305 -15.27 3.14 -1.38
N GLU A 306 -16.43 3.77 -1.54
CA GLU A 306 -16.62 5.17 -1.88
C GLU A 306 -17.89 5.72 -1.25
N VAL A 307 -17.87 7.00 -0.92
CA VAL A 307 -19.08 7.74 -0.54
C VAL A 307 -19.12 9.07 -1.26
N GLY A 308 -20.28 9.39 -1.85
CA GLY A 308 -20.56 10.63 -2.58
C GLY A 308 -20.72 11.86 -1.68
N ARG A 309 -20.06 11.88 -0.52
CA ARG A 309 -20.07 12.99 0.43
C ARG A 309 -18.71 13.17 1.06
N THR A 310 -18.37 14.42 1.37
CA THR A 310 -17.25 14.76 2.23
C THR A 310 -17.66 14.76 3.71
N LYS A 311 -16.69 14.84 4.63
CA LYS A 311 -16.93 14.81 6.09
C LYS A 311 -17.95 15.86 6.57
N THR A 312 -18.04 16.98 5.86
CA THR A 312 -19.07 18.02 6.01
C THR A 312 -19.49 18.49 4.62
N ASP A 313 -20.73 18.94 4.45
CA ASP A 313 -21.20 19.55 3.18
C ASP A 313 -20.34 20.76 2.78
N GLN A 314 -19.74 21.42 3.78
CA GLN A 314 -18.79 22.52 3.65
C GLN A 314 -17.43 22.13 3.05
N SER A 315 -17.12 20.83 2.99
CA SER A 315 -15.84 20.33 2.46
C SER A 315 -15.86 20.10 0.95
N VAL A 316 -17.03 20.21 0.30
CA VAL A 316 -17.14 20.19 -1.16
C VAL A 316 -16.56 21.49 -1.70
N ARG A 317 -15.53 21.38 -2.55
CA ARG A 317 -14.77 22.56 -3.02
C ARG A 317 -14.04 22.31 -4.32
N LEU A 318 -13.70 23.41 -4.99
CA LEU A 318 -12.70 23.42 -6.06
C LEU A 318 -11.30 23.60 -5.46
N VAL A 319 -10.35 22.83 -5.96
CA VAL A 319 -8.93 22.95 -5.60
C VAL A 319 -8.14 23.28 -6.86
N PRO A 320 -7.57 24.49 -6.98
CA PRO A 320 -6.67 24.84 -8.06
C PRO A 320 -5.36 24.07 -7.94
N ILE A 321 -4.82 23.62 -9.07
CA ILE A 321 -3.61 22.80 -9.14
C ILE A 321 -2.57 23.40 -10.08
N PRO A 322 -1.27 23.30 -9.75
CA PRO A 322 -0.19 23.83 -10.56
C PRO A 322 -0.07 23.09 -11.89
N VAL A 323 0.60 23.73 -12.86
CA VAL A 323 0.81 23.20 -14.22
C VAL A 323 1.48 21.83 -14.17
N ALA A 324 2.50 21.69 -13.33
CA ALA A 324 3.23 20.44 -13.18
C ALA A 324 2.36 19.27 -12.70
N LEU A 325 1.40 19.52 -11.80
CA LEU A 325 0.47 18.50 -11.35
C LEU A 325 -0.58 18.19 -12.42
N MET A 326 -1.04 19.19 -13.17
CA MET A 326 -1.97 18.98 -14.29
C MET A 326 -1.32 18.09 -15.36
N ALA A 327 -0.05 18.34 -15.70
CA ALA A 327 0.73 17.50 -16.61
C ALA A 327 0.89 16.06 -16.08
N LEU A 328 1.17 15.88 -14.79
CA LEU A 328 1.23 14.57 -14.17
C LEU A 328 -0.11 13.82 -14.26
N ILE A 329 -1.22 14.52 -14.00
CA ILE A 329 -2.58 13.95 -14.08
C ILE A 329 -2.90 13.51 -15.51
N GLN A 330 -2.56 14.33 -16.51
CA GLN A 330 -2.75 13.99 -17.91
C GLN A 330 -1.98 12.71 -18.28
N LEU A 331 -0.72 12.61 -17.85
CA LEU A 331 0.08 11.40 -18.06
C LEU A 331 -0.52 10.17 -17.35
N VAL A 332 -1.06 10.34 -16.13
CA VAL A 332 -1.76 9.24 -15.43
C VAL A 332 -3.01 8.80 -16.20
N ILE A 333 -3.78 9.72 -16.76
CA ILE A 333 -4.95 9.41 -17.58
C ILE A 333 -4.52 8.68 -18.86
N GLU A 334 -3.48 9.15 -19.53
CA GLU A 334 -2.93 8.53 -20.73
C GLU A 334 -2.48 7.09 -20.47
N VAL A 335 -1.69 6.86 -19.41
CA VAL A 335 -1.11 5.55 -19.13
C VAL A 335 -2.14 4.56 -18.58
N PHE A 336 -2.96 4.99 -17.61
CA PHE A 336 -3.77 4.05 -16.82
C PHE A 336 -5.25 4.01 -17.26
N HIS A 337 -5.79 5.13 -17.73
CA HIS A 337 -7.23 5.29 -17.96
C HIS A 337 -7.63 5.35 -19.43
N THR A 338 -6.67 5.43 -20.35
CA THR A 338 -6.93 5.46 -21.79
C THR A 338 -6.95 4.03 -22.33
N GLY A 339 -8.10 3.65 -22.90
CA GLY A 339 -8.29 2.37 -23.57
C GLY A 339 -7.50 2.27 -24.90
N PRO A 340 -7.40 1.08 -25.50
CA PRO A 340 -6.74 0.89 -26.79
C PRO A 340 -7.37 1.69 -27.95
N ASP A 341 -8.63 2.08 -27.81
CA ASP A 341 -9.41 2.91 -28.74
C ASP A 341 -9.30 4.42 -28.44
N GLY A 342 -8.51 4.80 -27.42
CA GLY A 342 -8.39 6.17 -26.96
C GLY A 342 -9.53 6.63 -26.04
N ALA A 343 -10.49 5.74 -25.69
CA ALA A 343 -11.58 6.11 -24.81
C ALA A 343 -11.10 6.27 -23.36
N VAL A 344 -11.65 7.27 -22.67
CA VAL A 344 -11.40 7.53 -21.25
C VAL A 344 -12.73 7.52 -20.52
N ASP A 345 -12.84 6.68 -19.50
CA ASP A 345 -14.02 6.63 -18.63
C ASP A 345 -13.97 7.77 -17.59
N PRO A 346 -14.86 8.78 -17.66
CA PRO A 346 -14.86 9.88 -16.70
C PRO A 346 -15.27 9.45 -15.28
N ASP A 347 -15.97 8.33 -15.12
CA ASP A 347 -16.40 7.79 -13.83
C ASP A 347 -15.36 6.82 -13.23
N ALA A 348 -14.24 6.57 -13.93
CA ALA A 348 -13.12 5.85 -13.37
C ALA A 348 -12.44 6.69 -12.28
N ARG A 349 -11.98 6.02 -11.22
CA ARG A 349 -11.20 6.68 -10.17
C ARG A 349 -9.89 7.20 -10.74
N LEU A 350 -9.55 8.44 -10.41
CA LEU A 350 -8.35 9.09 -10.91
C LEU A 350 -7.07 8.35 -10.45
N ILE A 351 -7.02 7.93 -9.18
CA ILE A 351 -5.92 7.08 -8.69
C ILE A 351 -6.19 5.64 -9.15
N PRO A 352 -5.30 5.04 -9.98
CA PRO A 352 -5.49 3.69 -10.46
C PRO A 352 -5.61 2.68 -9.33
N ASP A 353 -6.55 1.74 -9.45
CA ASP A 353 -6.69 0.66 -8.51
C ASP A 353 -5.60 -0.39 -8.75
N LEU A 354 -4.84 -0.71 -7.70
CA LEU A 354 -3.79 -1.73 -7.76
C LEU A 354 -4.37 -3.15 -7.64
N THR A 355 -5.52 -3.31 -6.98
CA THR A 355 -6.05 -4.61 -6.53
C THR A 355 -7.33 -5.04 -7.22
N GLY A 356 -8.08 -4.09 -7.80
CA GLY A 356 -9.42 -4.31 -8.34
C GLY A 356 -10.53 -4.29 -7.28
N ALA A 357 -10.19 -4.06 -6.01
CA ALA A 357 -11.11 -4.05 -4.88
C ALA A 357 -11.49 -2.63 -4.41
N GLY A 358 -11.14 -1.58 -5.14
CA GLY A 358 -11.44 -0.20 -4.77
C GLY A 358 -10.76 0.29 -3.48
N SER A 359 -9.70 -0.38 -3.03
CA SER A 359 -8.94 -0.04 -1.82
C SER A 359 -7.48 0.23 -2.16
N GLY A 360 -6.89 1.29 -1.59
CA GLY A 360 -5.53 1.69 -1.95
C GLY A 360 -4.76 2.42 -0.86
N GLN A 361 -5.45 3.02 0.12
CA GLN A 361 -4.81 3.80 1.18
C GLN A 361 -3.86 2.98 2.05
N GLY A 362 -4.24 1.75 2.39
CA GLY A 362 -3.39 0.86 3.20
C GLY A 362 -2.13 0.44 2.46
N SER A 363 -2.23 0.17 1.14
CA SER A 363 -1.08 -0.14 0.29
C SER A 363 -0.14 1.05 0.20
N PHE A 364 -0.69 2.22 -0.09
CA PHE A 364 0.06 3.46 -0.16
C PHE A 364 0.76 3.80 1.15
N GLY A 365 0.07 3.66 2.30
CA GLY A 365 0.67 3.90 3.61
C GLY A 365 1.87 3.02 3.90
N ARG A 366 1.83 1.74 3.52
CA ARG A 366 2.98 0.82 3.63
C ARG A 366 4.10 1.19 2.66
N GLY A 367 3.76 1.44 1.40
CA GLY A 367 4.73 1.84 0.38
C GLY A 367 5.46 3.13 0.76
N PHE A 368 4.74 4.12 1.26
CA PHE A 368 5.29 5.38 1.76
C PHE A 368 6.29 5.16 2.91
N ALA A 369 5.97 4.30 3.88
CA ALA A 369 6.86 4.00 5.00
C ALA A 369 8.16 3.33 4.53
N THR A 370 8.07 2.33 3.66
CA THR A 370 9.25 1.67 3.08
C THR A 370 10.08 2.61 2.21
N ALA A 371 9.44 3.49 1.44
CA ALA A 371 10.14 4.47 0.62
C ALA A 371 10.86 5.53 1.47
N ALA A 372 10.24 6.00 2.56
CA ALA A 372 10.87 6.93 3.48
C ALA A 372 12.14 6.33 4.11
N GLU A 373 12.08 5.07 4.55
CA GLU A 373 13.23 4.34 5.09
C GLU A 373 14.37 4.24 4.06
N ARG A 374 14.06 3.88 2.81
CA ARG A 374 15.07 3.77 1.74
C ARG A 374 15.67 5.10 1.32
N ALA A 375 14.88 6.16 1.35
CA ALA A 375 15.35 7.51 1.07
C ALA A 375 16.23 8.10 2.19
N GLY A 376 16.50 7.35 3.26
CA GLY A 376 17.30 7.81 4.40
C GLY A 376 16.61 8.91 5.20
N LEU A 377 15.28 9.04 5.06
CA LEU A 377 14.49 9.91 5.92
C LEU A 377 14.32 9.14 7.24
N ASP A 378 15.06 9.55 8.28
CA ASP A 378 15.24 8.82 9.53
C ASP A 378 13.91 8.46 10.22
N VAL A 379 13.47 7.21 10.05
CA VAL A 379 12.30 6.58 10.68
C VAL A 379 12.61 6.01 12.06
N SER A 380 13.86 6.07 12.51
CA SER A 380 14.26 5.62 13.83
C SER A 380 13.94 6.69 14.89
N SER A 381 13.87 6.27 16.15
CA SER A 381 13.46 7.10 17.30
C SER A 381 14.39 8.27 17.62
N ASP A 382 15.48 8.44 16.87
CA ASP A 382 16.42 9.53 17.10
C ASP A 382 15.95 10.76 16.32
N LEU A 383 15.50 11.73 17.09
CA LEU A 383 14.93 12.96 16.61
C LEU A 383 15.94 13.71 15.72
N VAL A 384 15.63 13.88 14.44
CA VAL A 384 16.29 14.92 13.63
C VAL A 384 15.68 16.26 14.05
N ASP A 385 16.47 17.13 14.68
CA ASP A 385 16.05 18.43 15.24
C ASP A 385 14.85 18.37 16.20
N GLY A 386 14.71 17.30 16.97
CA GLY A 386 13.61 17.19 17.94
C GLY A 386 12.24 16.90 17.32
N CYS A 387 12.14 16.40 16.08
CA CYS A 387 10.87 16.20 15.37
C CYS A 387 10.61 14.74 14.92
N GLU A 388 9.34 14.30 14.92
CA GLU A 388 8.90 13.01 14.34
C GLU A 388 8.73 13.11 12.81
N LEU A 389 8.93 12.00 12.08
CA LEU A 389 8.66 11.96 10.65
C LEU A 389 7.15 12.14 10.31
N PRO A 390 6.88 12.75 9.15
CA PRO A 390 5.54 12.94 8.64
C PRO A 390 4.94 11.63 8.12
N ILE A 391 3.69 11.35 8.48
CA ILE A 391 2.87 10.30 7.85
C ILE A 391 2.16 10.90 6.63
N PRO A 392 1.55 10.10 5.72
CA PRO A 392 0.82 10.64 4.57
C PRO A 392 -0.20 11.74 4.87
N HIS A 393 -0.80 11.73 6.06
CA HIS A 393 -1.71 12.79 6.52
C HIS A 393 -1.00 14.14 6.74
N ASP A 394 0.29 14.14 7.06
CA ASP A 394 1.08 15.34 7.34
C ASP A 394 1.57 16.06 6.08
N LEU A 395 1.52 15.43 4.89
CA LEU A 395 1.79 16.09 3.59
C LEU A 395 0.89 17.33 3.40
N ARG A 396 -0.34 17.26 3.89
CA ARG A 396 -1.29 18.36 3.89
C ARG A 396 -0.83 19.59 4.68
N LYS A 397 -0.04 19.40 5.74
CA LYS A 397 0.46 20.51 6.55
C LYS A 397 1.52 21.31 5.79
N ALA A 398 2.32 20.66 4.95
CA ALA A 398 3.35 21.31 4.16
C ALA A 398 2.77 22.38 3.22
N VAL A 399 1.69 22.05 2.50
CA VAL A 399 0.95 23.00 1.64
C VAL A 399 0.42 24.20 2.42
N GLY A 400 -0.09 23.97 3.64
CA GLY A 400 -0.54 25.04 4.52
C GLY A 400 0.58 26.03 4.87
N THR A 401 1.79 25.53 5.09
CA THR A 401 2.98 26.33 5.36
C THR A 401 3.44 27.09 4.11
N GLU A 402 3.51 26.45 2.94
CA GLU A 402 3.91 27.10 1.69
C GLU A 402 2.99 28.25 1.31
N MET A 403 1.66 28.04 1.41
CA MET A 403 0.70 29.11 1.16
C MET A 403 0.83 30.26 2.18
N ALA A 404 1.28 29.97 3.40
CA ALA A 404 1.53 31.01 4.40
C ALA A 404 2.82 31.79 4.10
N VAL A 405 3.86 31.12 3.61
CA VAL A 405 5.11 31.75 3.15
C VAL A 405 4.87 32.61 1.91
N ALA A 406 3.99 32.18 1.00
CA ALA A 406 3.56 32.95 -0.17
C ALA A 406 2.59 34.11 0.15
N ASP A 407 2.40 34.44 1.44
CA ASP A 407 1.53 35.51 1.95
C ASP A 407 0.08 35.48 1.44
N LEU A 408 -0.45 34.28 1.15
CA LEU A 408 -1.82 34.15 0.68
C LEU A 408 -2.82 34.43 1.81
N PRO A 409 -3.95 35.12 1.54
CA PRO A 409 -4.93 35.47 2.55
C PRO A 409 -5.43 34.26 3.35
N ALA A 410 -5.60 34.41 4.66
CA ALA A 410 -5.98 33.30 5.54
C ALA A 410 -7.29 32.61 5.11
N TRP A 411 -8.27 33.35 4.57
CA TRP A 411 -9.51 32.76 4.07
C TRP A 411 -9.31 31.90 2.82
N VAL A 412 -8.37 32.26 1.93
CA VAL A 412 -7.98 31.47 0.75
C VAL A 412 -7.35 30.16 1.21
N ARG A 413 -6.40 30.22 2.13
CA ARG A 413 -5.74 29.04 2.72
C ARG A 413 -6.75 28.10 3.37
N MET A 414 -7.65 28.65 4.18
CA MET A 414 -8.70 27.88 4.87
C MET A 414 -9.72 27.28 3.89
N ARG A 415 -10.06 27.98 2.80
CA ARG A 415 -10.95 27.47 1.75
C ARG A 415 -10.28 26.34 0.94
N HIS A 416 -9.03 26.53 0.51
CA HIS A 416 -8.25 25.51 -0.19
C HIS A 416 -8.12 24.22 0.64
N LEU A 417 -7.81 24.37 1.93
CA LEU A 417 -7.75 23.27 2.90
C LEU A 417 -9.12 22.87 3.45
N GLY A 418 -10.26 23.26 2.85
CA GLY A 418 -11.59 22.79 3.27
C GLY A 418 -11.91 22.97 4.77
N HIS A 419 -11.36 24.02 5.38
CA HIS A 419 -11.64 24.47 6.75
C HIS A 419 -12.67 25.60 6.81
N LEU A 420 -13.02 26.19 5.66
CA LEU A 420 -14.08 27.17 5.50
C LEU A 420 -15.01 26.71 4.37
N ALA A 421 -16.32 26.86 4.53
CA ALA A 421 -17.30 26.59 3.49
C ALA A 421 -17.12 27.57 2.32
N GLY A 422 -17.16 27.08 1.09
CA GLY A 422 -17.43 27.93 -0.08
C GLY A 422 -18.89 28.41 -0.03
N THR A 423 -19.16 29.63 -0.50
CA THR A 423 -20.53 30.14 -0.62
C THR A 423 -21.35 29.42 -1.68
N ASP A 424 -20.73 28.70 -2.61
CA ASP A 424 -21.41 28.19 -3.81
C ASP A 424 -20.91 26.80 -4.21
N VAL A 425 -21.73 25.79 -3.91
CA VAL A 425 -21.63 24.42 -4.48
C VAL A 425 -22.71 24.20 -5.55
N HIS A 426 -23.63 25.16 -5.74
CA HIS A 426 -24.74 25.05 -6.70
C HIS A 426 -24.45 25.66 -8.08
N HIS A 427 -23.27 26.22 -8.32
CA HIS A 427 -22.91 26.80 -9.62
C HIS A 427 -21.76 26.01 -10.27
N ARG A 428 -22.03 24.77 -10.70
CA ARG A 428 -21.16 23.99 -11.60
C ARG A 428 -20.85 24.72 -12.93
N HIS A 429 -21.60 25.77 -13.27
CA HIS A 429 -21.53 26.45 -14.56
C HIS A 429 -20.92 27.86 -14.56
N TYR A 430 -20.47 28.42 -13.42
CA TYR A 430 -20.05 29.83 -13.37
C TYR A 430 -18.66 30.11 -12.80
N LEU A 431 -17.90 29.11 -12.33
CA LEU A 431 -16.63 29.36 -11.62
C LEU A 431 -15.39 29.57 -12.50
N LEU A 432 -15.39 29.10 -13.76
CA LEU A 432 -14.25 29.33 -14.66
C LEU A 432 -14.10 30.80 -15.07
N ASP A 433 -15.21 31.55 -15.07
CA ASP A 433 -15.26 32.98 -15.40
C ASP A 433 -15.59 33.87 -14.17
N ASP A 434 -15.64 33.31 -12.95
CA ASP A 434 -15.99 34.06 -11.74
C ASP A 434 -14.78 34.88 -11.25
N PRO A 435 -14.88 36.22 -11.16
CA PRO A 435 -13.84 37.05 -10.56
C PRO A 435 -13.45 36.63 -9.13
N ALA A 436 -14.36 35.95 -8.40
CA ALA A 436 -14.10 35.41 -7.07
C ALA A 436 -13.21 34.14 -7.05
N ALA A 437 -12.98 33.51 -8.20
CA ALA A 437 -12.05 32.38 -8.36
C ALA A 437 -10.61 32.84 -8.60
N ALA A 438 -10.38 34.07 -9.07
CA ALA A 438 -9.04 34.59 -9.34
C ALA A 438 -8.07 34.52 -8.14
N PRO A 439 -8.49 34.82 -6.88
CA PRO A 439 -7.62 34.66 -5.70
C PRO A 439 -7.29 33.19 -5.38
N LEU A 440 -8.14 32.24 -5.80
CA LEU A 440 -7.85 30.81 -5.64
C LEU A 440 -6.79 30.37 -6.65
N LEU A 441 -6.85 30.84 -7.90
CA LEU A 441 -5.87 30.48 -8.93
C LEU A 441 -4.44 30.93 -8.58
N GLN A 442 -4.28 32.01 -7.80
CA GLN A 442 -2.97 32.42 -7.25
C GLN A 442 -2.31 31.32 -6.38
N VAL A 443 -3.10 30.40 -5.81
CA VAL A 443 -2.55 29.24 -5.10
C VAL A 443 -1.79 28.31 -6.05
N ALA A 444 -2.32 28.08 -7.26
CA ALA A 444 -1.64 27.25 -8.25
C ALA A 444 -0.32 27.89 -8.70
N ASP A 445 -0.30 29.22 -8.87
CA ASP A 445 0.91 29.96 -9.24
C ASP A 445 1.97 29.92 -8.13
N ALA A 446 1.56 30.11 -6.88
CA ALA A 446 2.45 30.03 -5.72
C ALA A 446 3.07 28.63 -5.57
N LEU A 447 2.27 27.58 -5.75
CA LEU A 447 2.74 26.20 -5.69
C LEU A 447 3.66 25.86 -6.87
N GLN A 448 3.35 26.33 -8.08
CA GLN A 448 4.22 26.16 -9.24
C GLN A 448 5.57 26.86 -9.00
N GLY A 449 5.57 28.08 -8.47
CA GLY A 449 6.80 28.79 -8.12
C GLY A 449 7.65 28.04 -7.08
N ALA A 450 7.02 27.38 -6.10
CA ALA A 450 7.75 26.54 -5.13
C ALA A 450 8.35 25.29 -5.80
N ILE A 451 7.59 24.65 -6.70
CA ILE A 451 8.03 23.51 -7.51
C ILE A 451 9.25 23.87 -8.36
N ASP A 452 9.18 24.99 -9.08
CA ASP A 452 10.25 25.45 -9.96
C ASP A 452 11.51 25.86 -9.18
N ALA A 453 11.35 26.34 -7.94
CA ALA A 453 12.45 26.77 -7.09
C ALA A 453 13.18 25.60 -6.41
N GLU A 454 12.47 24.54 -5.99
CA GLU A 454 13.04 23.45 -5.19
C GLU A 454 13.36 22.18 -5.99
N LEU A 455 12.76 21.97 -7.16
CA LEU A 455 12.93 20.73 -7.94
C LEU A 455 13.78 20.95 -9.19
N PRO A 456 14.54 19.92 -9.63
CA PRO A 456 15.23 19.97 -10.92
C PRO A 456 14.25 20.21 -12.08
N PRO A 457 14.63 20.97 -13.14
CA PRO A 457 13.72 21.29 -14.24
C PRO A 457 13.03 20.08 -14.89
N SER A 458 13.73 18.95 -14.97
CA SER A 458 13.18 17.69 -15.50
C SER A 458 12.02 17.12 -14.67
N VAL A 459 12.06 17.33 -13.36
CA VAL A 459 11.00 16.94 -12.43
C VAL A 459 9.96 18.05 -12.31
N ALA A 460 10.37 19.31 -12.18
CA ALA A 460 9.49 20.47 -11.99
C ALA A 460 8.44 20.61 -13.11
N ALA A 461 8.76 20.21 -14.34
CA ALA A 461 7.85 20.32 -15.48
C ALA A 461 6.58 19.45 -15.37
N ARG A 462 6.67 18.26 -14.76
CA ARG A 462 5.55 17.29 -14.72
C ARG A 462 5.52 16.36 -13.52
N LEU A 463 6.32 16.63 -12.49
CA LEU A 463 6.46 15.85 -11.25
C LEU A 463 6.75 14.36 -11.45
N VAL A 464 7.32 13.99 -12.60
CA VAL A 464 7.78 12.64 -12.88
C VAL A 464 9.16 12.46 -12.25
N VAL A 465 9.26 11.56 -11.28
CA VAL A 465 10.54 11.14 -10.70
C VAL A 465 10.85 9.74 -11.21
N PRO A 466 11.96 9.55 -11.95
CA PRO A 466 12.37 8.24 -12.44
C PRO A 466 12.43 7.20 -11.31
N THR A 467 11.89 6.01 -11.56
CA THR A 467 11.89 4.91 -10.59
C THR A 467 12.13 3.56 -11.25
N ALA A 468 12.82 2.65 -10.56
CA ALA A 468 12.94 1.26 -10.95
C ALA A 468 11.77 0.39 -10.42
N VAL A 469 10.87 0.95 -9.59
CA VAL A 469 9.81 0.18 -8.94
C VAL A 469 8.58 0.06 -9.85
N ARG A 470 8.25 -1.17 -10.25
CA ARG A 470 7.09 -1.45 -11.11
C ARG A 470 5.77 -1.42 -10.33
N CYS A 471 4.72 -0.94 -10.99
CA CYS A 471 3.34 -0.96 -10.48
C CYS A 471 2.46 -2.07 -11.09
N THR A 472 3.06 -2.90 -11.95
CA THR A 472 2.42 -3.97 -12.75
C THR A 472 2.79 -5.37 -12.26
N THR A 473 3.28 -5.50 -11.02
CA THR A 473 3.72 -6.78 -10.46
C THR A 473 2.52 -7.67 -10.13
N GLY A 474 2.76 -8.97 -9.90
CA GLY A 474 1.68 -9.92 -9.53
C GLY A 474 0.95 -9.57 -8.22
N ASN A 475 1.53 -8.69 -7.38
CA ASN A 475 0.89 -8.17 -6.17
C ASN A 475 -0.11 -7.03 -6.47
N GLN A 476 -0.16 -6.56 -7.73
CA GLN A 476 -1.06 -5.53 -8.24
C GLN A 476 -1.89 -6.11 -9.39
N PRO A 477 -2.81 -7.07 -9.11
CA PRO A 477 -3.47 -7.87 -10.14
C PRO A 477 -4.28 -7.05 -11.16
N ALA A 478 -4.80 -5.88 -10.76
CA ALA A 478 -5.56 -5.02 -11.67
C ALA A 478 -4.70 -4.42 -12.79
N LEU A 479 -3.42 -4.12 -12.51
CA LEU A 479 -2.50 -3.56 -13.49
C LEU A 479 -1.66 -4.63 -14.19
N ALA A 480 -1.44 -5.77 -13.55
CA ALA A 480 -0.64 -6.87 -14.10
C ALA A 480 -1.17 -7.40 -15.45
N ALA A 481 -2.48 -7.33 -15.70
CA ALA A 481 -3.09 -7.75 -16.96
C ALA A 481 -2.69 -6.88 -18.17
N ARG A 482 -2.25 -5.64 -17.92
CA ARG A 482 -1.81 -4.66 -18.92
C ARG A 482 -0.32 -4.31 -18.75
N ALA A 483 0.46 -5.18 -18.11
CA ALA A 483 1.83 -4.90 -17.71
C ALA A 483 2.70 -4.38 -18.87
N ASP A 484 2.69 -5.08 -20.01
CA ASP A 484 3.53 -4.72 -21.16
C ASP A 484 3.18 -3.33 -21.73
N GLN A 485 1.89 -3.01 -21.83
CA GLN A 485 1.42 -1.69 -22.29
C GLN A 485 1.83 -0.59 -21.30
N ILE A 486 1.50 -0.78 -20.02
CA ILE A 486 1.73 0.23 -18.98
C ILE A 486 3.23 0.49 -18.83
N ASP A 487 4.04 -0.56 -18.76
CA ASP A 487 5.48 -0.40 -18.56
C ASP A 487 6.16 0.23 -19.78
N ALA A 488 5.73 -0.08 -21.00
CA ALA A 488 6.22 0.58 -22.21
C ALA A 488 5.92 2.09 -22.19
N GLN A 489 4.69 2.49 -21.85
CA GLN A 489 4.32 3.91 -21.76
C GLN A 489 5.04 4.63 -20.61
N LEU A 490 5.24 3.97 -19.47
CA LEU A 490 6.01 4.53 -18.36
C LEU A 490 7.50 4.69 -18.70
N LEU A 491 8.08 3.77 -19.47
CA LEU A 491 9.45 3.86 -19.99
C LEU A 491 9.58 5.02 -20.99
N GLU A 492 8.64 5.15 -21.93
CA GLU A 492 8.60 6.24 -22.90
C GLU A 492 8.49 7.61 -22.22
N ALA A 493 7.70 7.70 -21.15
CA ALA A 493 7.57 8.92 -20.36
C ALA A 493 8.82 9.24 -19.52
N GLY A 494 9.78 8.33 -19.41
CA GLY A 494 10.94 8.41 -18.52
C GLY A 494 10.57 8.28 -17.03
N TRP A 495 9.41 7.70 -16.73
CA TRP A 495 8.94 7.52 -15.36
C TRP A 495 9.42 6.18 -14.79
N LEU A 496 9.27 5.09 -15.55
CA LEU A 496 9.92 3.83 -15.26
C LEU A 496 11.31 3.87 -15.92
N ILE A 497 12.34 3.45 -15.19
CA ILE A 497 13.69 3.29 -15.70
C ILE A 497 14.14 1.85 -15.52
N THR A 498 14.97 1.35 -16.44
CA THR A 498 15.59 0.05 -16.26
C THR A 498 16.75 0.14 -15.27
N PRO A 499 17.17 -0.96 -14.62
CA PRO A 499 18.34 -0.96 -13.74
C PRO A 499 19.60 -0.39 -14.40
N ALA A 500 19.77 -0.60 -15.72
CA ALA A 500 20.87 -0.05 -16.50
C ALA A 500 20.80 1.49 -16.59
N ASP A 501 19.59 2.04 -16.74
CA ASP A 501 19.37 3.49 -16.82
C ASP A 501 19.48 4.19 -15.46
N ALA A 502 19.24 3.46 -14.37
CA ALA A 502 19.35 3.98 -13.00
C ALA A 502 20.81 4.25 -12.56
N GLY A 503 21.79 4.06 -13.45
CA GLY A 503 23.21 4.13 -13.12
C GLY A 503 23.63 3.06 -12.10
N THR A 504 22.76 2.09 -11.85
CA THR A 504 23.10 0.92 -11.06
C THR A 504 23.67 -0.08 -12.04
N ASP A 505 24.98 -0.33 -11.96
CA ASP A 505 25.64 -1.43 -12.66
C ASP A 505 25.11 -2.77 -12.14
N LEU A 506 23.81 -3.04 -12.23
CA LEU A 506 23.11 -4.18 -11.68
C LEU A 506 22.42 -4.92 -12.80
N LEU A 507 22.82 -6.18 -12.98
CA LEU A 507 22.25 -7.08 -13.96
C LEU A 507 21.26 -8.02 -13.26
N ASP A 508 20.04 -8.10 -13.78
CA ASP A 508 19.07 -9.11 -13.37
C ASP A 508 19.48 -10.51 -13.89
N ALA A 509 18.70 -11.54 -13.53
CA ALA A 509 19.05 -12.91 -13.91
C ALA A 509 19.04 -13.17 -15.43
N GLU A 510 18.25 -12.43 -16.22
CA GLU A 510 18.21 -12.58 -17.68
C GLU A 510 19.41 -11.89 -18.32
N GLN A 511 19.75 -10.70 -17.83
CA GLN A 511 20.93 -9.97 -18.27
C GLN A 511 22.22 -10.69 -17.88
N VAL A 512 22.33 -11.24 -16.67
CA VAL A 512 23.46 -12.09 -16.25
C VAL A 512 23.57 -13.32 -17.14
N ALA A 513 22.45 -13.97 -17.47
CA ALA A 513 22.44 -15.14 -18.34
C ALA A 513 22.96 -14.80 -19.75
N ALA A 514 22.47 -13.71 -20.34
CA ALA A 514 22.94 -13.22 -21.63
C ALA A 514 24.44 -12.84 -21.59
N TYR A 515 24.88 -12.14 -20.54
CA TYR A 515 26.26 -11.66 -20.41
C TYR A 515 27.26 -12.82 -20.24
N LEU A 516 26.89 -13.88 -19.53
CA LEU A 516 27.74 -15.04 -19.28
C LEU A 516 27.54 -16.19 -20.29
N GLY A 517 26.60 -16.07 -21.23
CA GLY A 517 26.25 -17.16 -22.14
C GLY A 517 25.64 -18.39 -21.45
N LEU A 518 24.87 -18.18 -20.37
CA LEU A 518 24.27 -19.23 -19.55
C LEU A 518 22.74 -19.28 -19.74
N SER A 519 22.10 -20.35 -19.25
CA SER A 519 20.63 -20.36 -19.12
C SER A 519 20.18 -19.45 -17.98
N VAL A 520 18.99 -18.83 -18.11
CA VAL A 520 18.37 -18.01 -17.06
C VAL A 520 18.19 -18.78 -15.75
N ILE A 521 17.91 -20.09 -15.82
CA ILE A 521 17.79 -20.96 -14.64
C ILE A 521 19.13 -21.04 -13.89
N THR A 522 20.25 -21.18 -14.61
CA THR A 522 21.58 -21.22 -14.03
C THR A 522 21.97 -19.88 -13.40
N ALA A 523 21.68 -18.76 -14.07
CA ALA A 523 21.93 -17.42 -13.54
C ALA A 523 21.13 -17.18 -12.25
N ARG A 524 19.84 -17.53 -12.21
CA ARG A 524 19.02 -17.46 -10.99
C ARG A 524 19.59 -18.30 -9.86
N ARG A 525 20.10 -19.50 -10.16
CA ARG A 525 20.75 -20.35 -9.16
C ARG A 525 22.01 -19.67 -8.59
N TYR A 526 22.89 -19.15 -9.44
CA TYR A 526 24.12 -18.47 -9.02
C TYR A 526 23.87 -17.23 -8.16
N LEU A 527 22.82 -16.48 -8.48
CA LEU A 527 22.40 -15.35 -7.67
C LEU A 527 21.82 -15.80 -6.32
N ARG A 528 21.13 -16.94 -6.26
CA ARG A 528 20.49 -17.45 -5.03
C ARG A 528 21.47 -18.16 -4.09
N ASP A 529 22.39 -18.96 -4.63
CA ASP A 529 23.33 -19.76 -3.84
C ASP A 529 24.60 -18.99 -3.43
N GLY A 530 24.75 -17.75 -3.91
CA GLY A 530 25.86 -16.86 -3.58
C GLY A 530 27.10 -17.06 -4.46
N THR A 531 27.02 -17.89 -5.51
CA THR A 531 28.09 -18.01 -6.52
C THR A 531 28.39 -16.64 -7.16
N LEU A 532 27.35 -15.83 -7.37
CA LEU A 532 27.46 -14.40 -7.64
C LEU A 532 27.02 -13.62 -6.40
N PRO A 533 27.85 -12.68 -5.88
CA PRO A 533 27.39 -11.70 -4.92
C PRO A 533 26.13 -11.03 -5.45
N SER A 534 25.06 -11.08 -4.66
CA SER A 534 23.75 -10.66 -5.15
C SER A 534 22.97 -9.92 -4.07
N ARG A 535 22.10 -9.02 -4.52
CA ARG A 535 21.17 -8.26 -3.69
C ARG A 535 19.75 -8.41 -4.25
N PRO A 536 18.69 -8.13 -3.46
CA PRO A 536 17.33 -8.09 -3.99
C PRO A 536 17.26 -7.12 -5.17
N LEU A 537 16.60 -7.53 -6.26
CA LEU A 537 16.42 -6.68 -7.43
C LEU A 537 15.57 -5.45 -7.04
N PRO A 538 16.09 -4.22 -7.18
CA PRO A 538 15.28 -3.02 -6.93
C PRO A 538 14.02 -3.04 -7.79
N GLY A 539 12.85 -2.89 -7.17
CA GLY A 539 11.55 -2.96 -7.87
C GLY A 539 11.10 -4.36 -8.30
N GLY A 540 11.92 -5.40 -8.09
CA GLY A 540 11.58 -6.78 -8.36
C GLY A 540 10.75 -7.44 -7.26
N ARG A 541 10.31 -8.68 -7.52
CA ARG A 541 9.70 -9.53 -6.49
C ARG A 541 10.72 -9.87 -5.39
N ALA A 542 10.25 -10.21 -4.20
CA ALA A 542 11.12 -10.52 -3.05
C ALA A 542 12.11 -11.67 -3.30
N ASP A 543 11.81 -12.57 -4.24
CA ASP A 543 12.65 -13.69 -4.65
C ASP A 543 13.59 -13.38 -5.83
N GLN A 544 13.42 -12.22 -6.47
CA GLN A 544 14.27 -11.76 -7.56
C GLN A 544 15.52 -11.08 -7.02
N ARG A 545 16.66 -11.42 -7.62
CA ARG A 545 17.98 -10.94 -7.21
C ARG A 545 18.72 -10.40 -8.43
N CYS A 546 19.63 -9.46 -8.21
CA CYS A 546 20.57 -8.95 -9.20
C CYS A 546 22.00 -9.00 -8.66
N ALA A 547 22.99 -8.95 -9.56
CA ALA A 547 24.41 -8.86 -9.25
C ALA A 547 25.02 -7.62 -9.88
N ALA A 548 26.13 -7.12 -9.33
CA ALA A 548 26.83 -6.01 -9.94
C ALA A 548 27.51 -6.44 -11.25
N LEU A 549 27.56 -5.57 -12.26
CA LEU A 549 28.25 -5.82 -13.53
C LEU A 549 29.71 -6.20 -13.27
N ALA A 550 30.38 -5.50 -12.35
CA ALA A 550 31.76 -5.82 -11.95
C ALA A 550 31.92 -7.25 -11.40
N ASP A 551 30.96 -7.74 -10.61
CA ASP A 551 30.99 -9.12 -10.08
C ASP A 551 30.74 -10.15 -11.20
N VAL A 552 29.85 -9.81 -12.15
CA VAL A 552 29.56 -10.64 -13.32
C VAL A 552 30.76 -10.69 -14.26
N GLU A 553 31.46 -9.57 -14.46
CA GLU A 553 32.70 -9.47 -15.22
C GLU A 553 33.85 -10.22 -14.56
N ALA A 554 33.99 -10.12 -13.24
CA ALA A 554 34.96 -10.90 -12.48
C ALA A 554 34.71 -12.40 -12.63
N LEU A 555 33.45 -12.83 -12.56
CA LEU A 555 33.07 -14.22 -12.81
C LEU A 555 33.36 -14.63 -14.27
N ARG A 556 33.05 -13.78 -15.25
CA ARG A 556 33.34 -14.04 -16.67
C ARG A 556 34.83 -14.18 -16.92
N ALA A 557 35.65 -13.28 -16.37
CA ALA A 557 37.10 -13.34 -16.45
C ALA A 557 37.62 -14.64 -15.80
N ALA A 558 37.09 -15.01 -14.64
CA ALA A 558 37.45 -16.25 -13.97
C ALA A 558 37.05 -17.52 -14.74
N LEU A 559 35.92 -17.48 -15.46
CA LEU A 559 35.48 -18.57 -16.36
C LEU A 559 36.32 -18.62 -17.64
N SER A 560 36.78 -17.47 -18.13
CA SER A 560 37.59 -17.35 -19.35
C SER A 560 39.08 -17.64 -19.11
N ALA A 561 39.53 -17.63 -17.85
CA ALA A 561 40.92 -17.86 -17.47
C ALA A 561 41.33 -19.35 -17.42
N GLY A 562 40.44 -20.29 -17.77
CA GLY A 562 40.75 -21.73 -17.76
C GLY A 562 40.14 -22.47 -18.95
N THR A 563 40.86 -23.46 -19.48
CA THR A 563 40.32 -24.38 -20.49
C THR A 563 39.26 -25.27 -19.86
N THR A 564 38.05 -25.26 -20.40
CA THR A 564 36.99 -26.15 -19.94
C THR A 564 37.22 -27.59 -20.44
N MET A 565 36.66 -28.58 -19.74
CA MET A 565 36.72 -29.97 -20.17
C MET A 565 36.05 -30.19 -21.54
N ALA A 566 35.05 -29.36 -21.89
CA ALA A 566 34.38 -29.41 -23.18
C ALA A 566 35.31 -28.94 -24.32
N GLU A 567 35.99 -27.81 -24.13
CA GLU A 567 36.97 -27.30 -25.10
C GLU A 567 38.15 -28.25 -25.26
N LEU A 568 38.67 -28.81 -24.16
CA LEU A 568 39.75 -29.79 -24.23
C LEU A 568 39.31 -31.10 -24.92
N ALA A 569 38.06 -31.51 -24.73
CA ALA A 569 37.48 -32.66 -25.41
C ALA A 569 37.40 -32.45 -26.93
N GLU A 570 36.97 -31.27 -27.36
CA GLU A 570 36.94 -30.88 -28.77
C GLU A 570 38.36 -30.82 -29.36
N GLU A 571 39.28 -30.12 -28.69
CA GLU A 571 40.69 -29.99 -29.07
C GLU A 571 41.36 -31.37 -29.26
N LEU A 572 41.12 -32.29 -28.33
CA LEU A 572 41.70 -33.63 -28.36
C LEU A 572 40.88 -34.64 -29.18
N GLY A 573 39.73 -34.24 -29.75
CA GLY A 573 38.83 -35.14 -30.49
C GLY A 573 38.38 -36.36 -29.67
N TYR A 574 38.05 -36.16 -28.39
CA TYR A 574 37.63 -37.20 -27.45
C TYR A 574 36.33 -36.80 -26.75
N GLY A 575 35.48 -37.76 -26.38
CA GLY A 575 34.24 -37.45 -25.63
C GLY A 575 34.53 -36.93 -24.21
N VAL A 576 33.79 -35.90 -23.77
CA VAL A 576 33.89 -35.26 -22.44
C VAL A 576 33.86 -36.28 -21.30
N SER A 577 32.93 -37.25 -21.35
CA SER A 577 32.82 -38.31 -20.35
C SER A 577 34.06 -39.20 -20.27
N ASN A 578 34.74 -39.45 -21.40
CA ASN A 578 35.95 -40.26 -21.44
C ASN A 578 37.14 -39.54 -20.81
N LEU A 579 37.26 -38.22 -21.05
CA LEU A 579 38.30 -37.41 -20.42
C LEU A 579 38.08 -37.27 -18.91
N HIS A 580 36.84 -37.13 -18.45
CA HIS A 580 36.51 -37.17 -17.02
C HIS A 580 36.94 -38.49 -16.35
N GLN A 581 36.61 -39.62 -16.97
CA GLN A 581 37.01 -40.94 -16.46
C GLN A 581 38.54 -41.14 -16.51
N ALA A 582 39.21 -40.55 -17.51
CA ALA A 582 40.67 -40.59 -17.60
C ALA A 582 41.33 -39.76 -16.49
N ALA A 583 40.86 -38.51 -16.29
CA ALA A 583 41.34 -37.63 -15.22
C ALA A 583 41.20 -38.29 -13.84
N HIS A 584 40.02 -38.86 -13.55
CA HIS A 584 39.79 -39.57 -12.30
C HIS A 584 40.72 -40.79 -12.11
N ARG A 585 40.93 -41.60 -13.16
CA ARG A 585 41.83 -42.77 -13.10
C ARG A 585 43.30 -42.38 -12.93
N LEU A 586 43.70 -41.26 -13.50
CA LEU A 586 45.06 -40.73 -13.41
C LEU A 586 45.29 -39.91 -12.14
N GLY A 587 44.26 -39.71 -11.31
CA GLY A 587 44.33 -38.86 -10.11
C GLY A 587 44.59 -37.39 -10.43
N LEU A 588 44.22 -36.93 -11.64
CA LEU A 588 44.43 -35.55 -12.06
C LEU A 588 43.34 -34.64 -11.47
N PRO A 589 43.71 -33.49 -10.88
CA PRO A 589 42.75 -32.59 -10.23
C PRO A 589 41.81 -31.96 -11.26
N LEU A 590 40.53 -31.87 -10.91
CA LEU A 590 39.53 -31.16 -11.69
C LEU A 590 38.84 -30.14 -10.80
N GLU A 591 38.67 -28.93 -11.31
CA GLU A 591 37.95 -27.88 -10.60
C GLU A 591 36.52 -27.79 -11.14
N ARG A 592 35.53 -28.02 -10.27
CA ARG A 592 34.12 -27.89 -10.64
C ARG A 592 33.58 -26.54 -10.19
N ARG A 593 33.00 -25.81 -11.14
CA ARG A 593 32.24 -24.56 -10.89
C ARG A 593 30.86 -24.69 -11.52
N GLY A 594 29.88 -25.09 -10.71
CA GLY A 594 28.53 -25.42 -11.19
C GLY A 594 28.55 -26.62 -12.15
N ASN A 595 28.10 -26.41 -13.39
CA ASN A 595 28.09 -27.44 -14.44
C ASN A 595 29.36 -27.42 -15.31
N ILE A 596 30.26 -26.45 -15.08
CA ILE A 596 31.50 -26.29 -15.84
C ILE A 596 32.62 -26.99 -15.07
N THR A 597 33.37 -27.85 -15.74
CA THR A 597 34.62 -28.40 -15.21
C THR A 597 35.77 -27.67 -15.87
N LEU A 598 36.51 -26.90 -15.07
CA LEU A 598 37.76 -26.28 -15.49
C LEU A 598 38.88 -27.31 -15.38
N VAL A 599 39.77 -27.28 -16.36
CA VAL A 599 40.92 -28.18 -16.45
C VAL A 599 42.18 -27.38 -16.14
N PRO A 600 42.78 -27.55 -14.95
CA PRO A 600 44.08 -26.97 -14.64
C PRO A 600 45.13 -27.38 -15.67
N GLU A 601 46.12 -26.53 -15.93
CA GLU A 601 47.16 -26.79 -16.95
C GLU A 601 47.89 -28.13 -16.72
N GLN A 602 48.13 -28.50 -15.46
CA GLN A 602 48.70 -29.80 -15.10
C GLN A 602 47.81 -30.97 -15.57
N THR A 603 46.49 -30.86 -15.38
CA THR A 603 45.52 -31.87 -15.82
C THR A 603 45.37 -31.89 -17.33
N ARG A 604 45.43 -30.72 -17.97
CA ARG A 604 45.45 -30.60 -19.44
C ARG A 604 46.63 -31.35 -20.02
N ALA A 605 47.85 -31.04 -19.54
CA ALA A 605 49.06 -31.73 -19.96
C ALA A 605 48.98 -33.26 -19.74
N GLY A 606 48.46 -33.68 -18.58
CA GLY A 606 48.25 -35.09 -18.26
C GLY A 606 47.27 -35.80 -19.20
N LEU A 607 46.14 -35.18 -19.50
CA LEU A 607 45.12 -35.72 -20.43
C LEU A 607 45.61 -35.73 -21.88
N THR A 608 46.30 -34.68 -22.32
CA THR A 608 46.89 -34.62 -23.67
C THR A 608 47.95 -35.71 -23.86
N ALA A 609 48.81 -35.92 -22.86
CA ALA A 609 49.79 -37.01 -22.87
C ALA A 609 49.11 -38.39 -22.89
N TRP A 610 48.03 -38.56 -22.13
CA TRP A 610 47.24 -39.78 -22.11
C TRP A 610 46.59 -40.06 -23.47
N VAL A 611 45.91 -39.09 -24.08
CA VAL A 611 45.30 -39.22 -25.41
C VAL A 611 46.36 -39.55 -26.47
N SER A 612 47.50 -38.86 -26.44
CA SER A 612 48.61 -39.09 -27.37
C SER A 612 49.22 -40.49 -27.23
N ARG A 613 49.37 -40.99 -26.00
CA ARG A 613 49.81 -42.37 -25.74
C ARG A 613 48.78 -43.38 -26.27
N ARG A 614 47.50 -43.14 -26.02
CA ARG A 614 46.43 -44.03 -26.46
C ARG A 614 46.32 -44.11 -27.97
N ARG A 615 46.40 -42.98 -28.69
CA ARG A 615 46.44 -42.95 -30.16
C ARG A 615 47.61 -43.76 -30.71
N ARG A 616 48.79 -43.68 -30.09
CA ARG A 616 49.96 -44.51 -30.46
C ARG A 616 49.68 -46.00 -30.24
N LEU A 617 49.14 -46.40 -29.09
CA LEU A 617 48.77 -47.80 -28.81
C LEU A 617 47.74 -48.35 -29.82
N GLU A 618 46.76 -47.53 -30.21
CA GLU A 618 45.74 -47.90 -31.21
C GLU A 618 46.30 -47.98 -32.64
N ALA A 619 47.29 -47.13 -32.97
CA ALA A 619 48.00 -47.19 -34.24
C ALA A 619 48.93 -48.41 -34.32
N ASP A 620 49.71 -48.68 -33.28
CA ASP A 620 50.78 -49.69 -33.29
C ASP A 620 50.32 -51.09 -32.89
N GLY A 621 49.14 -51.20 -32.28
CA GLY A 621 48.65 -52.43 -31.66
C GLY A 621 47.18 -52.74 -31.90
N TYR A 622 46.83 -53.98 -31.55
CA TYR A 622 45.46 -54.42 -31.37
C TYR A 622 45.18 -54.60 -29.88
N THR A 623 43.97 -54.22 -29.42
CA THR A 623 43.50 -54.70 -28.12
C THR A 623 43.44 -56.22 -28.12
N HIS A 624 43.47 -56.85 -26.94
CA HIS A 624 43.34 -58.31 -26.88
C HIS A 624 42.05 -58.84 -27.55
N ASP A 625 40.96 -58.07 -27.51
CA ASP A 625 39.69 -58.42 -28.18
C ASP A 625 39.81 -58.32 -29.71
N GLN A 626 40.44 -57.24 -30.21
CA GLN A 626 40.71 -57.07 -31.64
C GLN A 626 41.67 -58.14 -32.16
N ALA A 627 42.73 -58.45 -31.41
CA ALA A 627 43.67 -59.52 -31.75
C ALA A 627 42.97 -60.89 -31.75
N ALA A 628 42.08 -61.14 -30.78
CA ALA A 628 41.29 -62.37 -30.69
C ALA A 628 40.38 -62.54 -31.92
N ALA A 629 39.66 -61.48 -32.29
CA ALA A 629 38.82 -61.45 -33.49
C ALA A 629 39.66 -61.67 -34.76
N ARG A 630 40.80 -60.98 -34.88
CA ARG A 630 41.70 -61.07 -36.03
C ARG A 630 42.30 -62.46 -36.22
N LEU A 631 42.68 -63.11 -35.12
CA LEU A 631 43.27 -64.45 -35.08
C LEU A 631 42.22 -65.59 -35.09
N GLY A 632 40.93 -65.25 -34.89
CA GLY A 632 39.85 -66.23 -34.78
C GLY A 632 39.99 -67.16 -33.57
N VAL A 633 40.41 -66.62 -32.42
CA VAL A 633 40.60 -67.35 -31.16
C VAL A 633 39.96 -66.61 -29.97
N PRO A 634 39.65 -67.27 -28.85
CA PRO A 634 39.19 -66.58 -27.65
C PRO A 634 40.26 -65.66 -27.04
N VAL A 635 39.83 -64.59 -26.36
CA VAL A 635 40.71 -63.60 -25.69
C VAL A 635 41.69 -64.24 -24.69
N GLN A 636 41.27 -65.31 -23.99
CA GLN A 636 42.14 -66.07 -23.09
C GLN A 636 43.33 -66.72 -23.84
N THR A 637 43.13 -67.10 -25.10
CA THR A 637 44.20 -67.63 -25.96
C THR A 637 45.19 -66.52 -26.30
N VAL A 638 44.72 -65.31 -26.61
CA VAL A 638 45.59 -64.14 -26.85
C VAL A 638 46.44 -63.85 -25.60
N ARG A 639 45.83 -63.83 -24.40
CA ARG A 639 46.57 -63.65 -23.14
C ARG A 639 47.65 -64.70 -22.96
N ARG A 640 47.33 -65.97 -23.22
CA ARG A 640 48.33 -67.06 -23.16
C ARG A 640 49.44 -66.87 -24.18
N LEU A 641 49.13 -66.47 -25.41
CA LEU A 641 50.12 -66.23 -26.47
C LEU A 641 51.07 -65.07 -26.11
N VAL A 642 50.58 -64.05 -25.41
CA VAL A 642 51.42 -62.99 -24.82
C VAL A 642 52.34 -63.57 -23.75
N THR A 643 51.82 -64.35 -22.80
CA THR A 643 52.63 -64.98 -21.75
C THR A 643 53.71 -65.91 -22.30
N THR A 644 53.42 -66.64 -23.38
CA THR A 644 54.39 -67.53 -24.03
C THR A 644 55.35 -66.79 -24.98
N GLY A 645 55.26 -65.47 -25.09
CA GLY A 645 56.12 -64.65 -25.96
C GLY A 645 55.82 -64.74 -27.47
N LEU A 646 54.71 -65.38 -27.86
CA LEU A 646 54.29 -65.52 -29.26
C LEU A 646 53.59 -64.27 -29.79
N LEU A 647 52.94 -63.51 -28.91
CA LEU A 647 52.49 -62.14 -29.18
C LEU A 647 53.31 -61.17 -28.33
N THR A 648 53.70 -60.05 -28.91
CA THR A 648 54.48 -59.03 -28.21
C THR A 648 53.53 -58.02 -27.60
N ALA A 649 53.47 -57.94 -26.27
CA ALA A 649 52.69 -56.91 -25.58
C ALA A 649 53.29 -55.52 -25.83
N LEU A 650 52.42 -54.52 -26.04
CA LEU A 650 52.82 -53.13 -25.97
C LEU A 650 52.82 -52.66 -24.51
N PRO A 651 53.75 -51.78 -24.10
CA PRO A 651 53.76 -51.24 -22.75
C PRO A 651 52.51 -50.35 -22.54
N THR A 652 51.62 -50.79 -21.66
CA THR A 652 50.39 -50.05 -21.29
C THR A 652 50.49 -49.53 -19.87
N GLY A 653 49.87 -48.38 -19.58
CA GLY A 653 49.81 -47.83 -18.21
C GLY A 653 48.88 -48.62 -17.29
N THR A 654 48.97 -48.37 -15.99
CA THR A 654 48.10 -48.95 -14.97
C THR A 654 46.63 -48.65 -15.27
N GLY A 655 45.79 -49.69 -15.39
CA GLY A 655 44.34 -49.55 -15.65
C GLY A 655 43.96 -49.30 -17.11
N GLU A 656 44.91 -49.35 -18.05
CA GLU A 656 44.63 -49.31 -19.49
C GLU A 656 44.33 -50.72 -20.03
N ARG A 657 43.64 -50.78 -21.19
CA ARG A 657 43.44 -52.06 -21.88
C ARG A 657 44.78 -52.58 -22.37
N ALA A 658 45.01 -53.89 -22.26
CA ALA A 658 46.21 -54.52 -22.78
C ALA A 658 46.21 -54.54 -24.32
N TYR A 659 47.33 -54.16 -24.91
CA TYR A 659 47.56 -54.16 -26.36
C TYR A 659 48.69 -55.12 -26.73
N VAL A 660 48.61 -55.68 -27.94
CA VAL A 660 49.67 -56.46 -28.58
C VAL A 660 50.07 -55.80 -29.90
N THR A 661 51.34 -55.89 -30.30
CA THR A 661 51.81 -55.26 -31.55
C THR A 661 51.09 -55.87 -32.75
N ARG A 662 50.70 -55.03 -33.71
CA ARG A 662 50.08 -55.51 -34.96
C ARG A 662 50.97 -56.52 -35.68
N SER A 663 52.27 -56.25 -35.75
CA SER A 663 53.26 -57.13 -36.37
C SER A 663 53.39 -58.51 -35.71
N SER A 664 53.15 -58.63 -34.40
CA SER A 664 53.12 -59.95 -33.75
C SER A 664 51.84 -60.71 -34.05
N VAL A 665 50.70 -60.01 -34.14
CA VAL A 665 49.41 -60.60 -34.53
C VAL A 665 49.41 -61.03 -36.00
N ASP A 666 49.93 -60.20 -36.90
CA ASP A 666 49.97 -60.51 -38.33
C ASP A 666 50.97 -61.64 -38.66
N ARG A 667 52.08 -61.75 -37.90
CA ARG A 667 53.02 -62.89 -38.00
C ARG A 667 52.54 -64.16 -37.32
N ALA A 668 51.57 -64.07 -36.41
CA ALA A 668 51.03 -65.22 -35.71
C ALA A 668 50.17 -66.05 -36.68
N ASP A 669 50.84 -66.84 -37.51
CA ASP A 669 50.23 -67.75 -38.47
C ASP A 669 49.63 -68.96 -37.75
N LEU A 670 48.41 -68.78 -37.23
CA LEU A 670 47.66 -69.85 -36.56
C LEU A 670 47.07 -70.87 -37.54
N THR A 671 47.25 -70.67 -38.86
CA THR A 671 46.83 -71.63 -39.88
C THR A 671 47.57 -72.96 -39.73
N ALA A 672 48.83 -72.93 -39.26
CA ALA A 672 49.60 -74.13 -38.91
C ALA A 672 49.04 -74.87 -37.67
N ALA A 673 48.51 -74.14 -36.69
CA ALA A 673 47.93 -74.72 -35.47
C ALA A 673 46.56 -75.38 -35.71
N ARG A 674 45.74 -74.80 -36.61
CA ARG A 674 44.46 -75.41 -37.05
C ARG A 674 44.69 -76.69 -37.87
N GLY A 675 45.74 -76.75 -38.70
CA GLY A 675 46.11 -77.96 -39.45
C GLY A 675 46.56 -79.12 -38.55
N ARG A 676 47.33 -78.85 -37.49
CA ARG A 676 47.74 -79.88 -36.52
C ARG A 676 46.59 -80.41 -35.66
N ARG A 677 45.63 -79.56 -35.27
CA ARG A 677 44.45 -80.00 -34.49
C ARG A 677 43.49 -80.84 -35.34
N LYS A 678 43.30 -80.50 -36.62
CA LYS A 678 42.49 -81.33 -37.54
C LYS A 678 43.12 -82.72 -37.70
N ARG A 679 44.44 -82.83 -37.98
CA ARG A 679 45.15 -84.12 -38.05
C ARG A 679 45.08 -84.95 -36.76
N ARG A 680 45.14 -84.32 -35.59
CA ARG A 680 45.07 -85.02 -34.30
C ARG A 680 43.65 -85.49 -33.94
N THR A 681 42.62 -84.85 -34.51
CA THR A 681 41.22 -85.27 -34.33
C THR A 681 40.88 -86.40 -35.32
N THR A 682 41.36 -86.33 -36.57
CA THR A 682 41.22 -87.42 -37.55
C THR A 682 41.96 -88.68 -37.13
N ALA A 683 43.16 -88.55 -36.53
CA ALA A 683 43.90 -89.71 -35.99
C ALA A 683 43.24 -90.38 -34.78
N ARG A 684 42.35 -89.66 -34.06
CA ARG A 684 41.65 -90.18 -32.89
C ARG A 684 40.28 -90.79 -33.25
N CYS A 685 39.66 -90.38 -34.36
CA CYS A 685 38.46 -91.01 -34.91
C CYS A 685 38.76 -92.26 -35.76
N ASN A 686 40.01 -92.49 -36.18
CA ASN A 686 40.42 -93.73 -36.84
C ASN A 686 40.98 -94.79 -35.86
N ALA A 687 41.01 -94.49 -34.55
CA ALA A 687 41.52 -95.35 -33.49
C ALA A 687 40.48 -95.66 -32.40
N ALA A 688 39.21 -95.35 -32.67
CA ALA A 688 38.01 -95.78 -31.95
C ALA A 688 37.05 -96.31 -33.01
#